data_AF-A0A353NYK2-F1
#
_entry.id   AF-A0A353NYK2-F1
#
_cell.length_a   1.000
_cell.length_b   1.000
_cell.length_c   1.000
_cell.angle_alpha   90.00
_cell.angle_beta   90.00
_cell.angle_gamma   90.00
#
_symmetry.space_group_name_H-M   'P 1'
#
loop_
_entity.id
_entity.type
_entity.pdbx_description
1 polymer ?
#
loop_
_entity_poly.entity_id
_entity_poly.type
_entity_poly.pdbx_seq_one_letter_code
_entity_poly.pdbx_strand_id
1 'polypeptide(L)'
;MFNKKMLVCATVFLCTFFNIATSETVYLDEAFSVSGQTLTSDPAGKFTLSSGNSNNAHFRETSVGGRSGIFAELQMVGTTGNQTTEIRRAFDLAVNSKVKKYSCNFDIYVDSGWDPENDNRCEIYFTHDNTQMFVWDVRGHGIVVNAKRATDGVWVQKYVQYPQTRPSGWDNIKFVIETGISSATLTVYRNDIQLCQYSGADAIGLPEDSNAQFVNGMSYVIKVKDAGPSNDPKIYLSNLSVKTLEPISYYPKFNNPSTLYVTTWNINDGVIPIEHKYIAMTLAGIMCKQTGTPQLCLRFSWPAWQWEQDLINRAPSMGITVQNVPTFPWGLVSNFKSYISGYVLYNPTSELEVSKAVNLAGMLNAIPCANTPAEIASATSRGLAQVGDVRNMTERDVFEVNPSYWSNIMIGGAGQWSNHWWHPARYDAVARKWFIVNIDANGWTEDRLTFLDTVPNEQPVYGWSTMQNEDLTVGPMTRRGFSIMSPGPINGPVIQLLRPGTAYPYSNLQPKHRTLANITWEDNVHYVCMALSDTGNINYFWRGWPFSTTEWAAPGRNDPNRGWGFTWNRPMGIGADMFAADYNYVSSTSTKWDFFASDCSGYGGYYYPDWYGTNRTASLQSHIARDRDYSDIAQVCGIVMFHEMANLTNFPNEFLNGNSKPLGYVGFKYVPYTSYGGTVNWKPKVYTNEHYIDNVPIVGMDYFVYDRFRPQQCVDALNSKTANDPVDNINDFSYVLINCWTDFGAEGRQFSVGKYIYDNTNSSMRFVTLEEYFLQLRLRLKTRETLSRWFDQLQNKLLEFEAAANKPQEAINHISSARTHINSGKINLNTASTAGPYYGWQGGKYAYQELEKARLCMHSTTETAANTFNLNIPQPVDQMFYLYPYQLSWITNFDTDLKFQLQDRFILKAVRVQESTTSNFSTIAADYTITSLPIHITGNNQYIRIKVQSALTDEWSEIWYNFQR
;
A
#
# COMPACT_ATOMS: atom_id res chain seq x y z
N MET A 1 16.96 39.82 39.19
CA MET A 1 16.31 41.04 38.69
C MET A 1 16.10 40.88 37.19
N PHE A 2 14.84 40.79 36.78
CA PHE A 2 14.43 40.75 35.38
C PHE A 2 14.73 42.08 34.69
N ASN A 3 15.12 42.05 33.42
CA ASN A 3 14.68 43.07 32.49
C ASN A 3 14.16 42.42 31.20
N LYS A 4 12.84 42.27 31.17
CA LYS A 4 12.01 42.07 29.97
C LYS A 4 12.08 43.34 29.13
N LYS A 5 12.33 43.20 27.82
CA LYS A 5 11.68 43.92 26.69
C LYS A 5 12.63 44.03 25.50
N MET A 6 12.60 43.02 24.65
CA MET A 6 12.30 43.22 23.21
C MET A 6 11.80 41.89 22.65
N LEU A 7 10.59 41.57 23.07
CA LEU A 7 9.74 40.48 22.59
C LEU A 7 8.56 41.16 21.88
N VAL A 8 8.74 41.67 20.65
CA VAL A 8 7.63 42.15 19.80
C VAL A 8 7.85 41.94 18.28
N CYS A 9 9.06 41.69 17.76
CA CYS A 9 9.24 41.58 16.29
C CYS A 9 9.43 40.16 15.70
N ALA A 10 9.29 39.08 16.48
CA ALA A 10 9.54 37.71 15.98
C ALA A 10 8.30 36.81 15.86
N THR A 11 7.09 37.30 16.17
CA THR A 11 5.88 36.47 16.26
C THR A 11 5.00 36.50 15.00
N VAL A 12 5.46 37.09 13.89
CA VAL A 12 4.67 37.18 12.63
C VAL A 12 5.37 36.51 11.44
N PHE A 13 6.58 35.96 11.58
CA PHE A 13 7.34 35.37 10.47
C PHE A 13 7.68 33.87 10.64
N LEU A 14 7.12 33.19 11.63
CA LEU A 14 7.46 31.80 11.98
C LEU A 14 6.24 30.85 12.08
N CYS A 15 5.11 31.21 11.44
CA CYS A 15 3.91 30.38 11.38
C CYS A 15 3.52 29.94 9.96
N THR A 16 4.44 30.00 8.99
CA THR A 16 4.17 29.53 7.63
C THR A 16 5.32 28.64 7.18
N PHE A 17 4.97 27.45 6.69
CA PHE A 17 5.84 26.37 6.19
C PHE A 17 6.40 25.38 7.22
N PHE A 18 5.54 24.54 7.80
CA PHE A 18 5.79 23.09 7.93
C PHE A 18 4.44 22.36 8.03
N ASN A 19 3.66 22.38 6.95
CA ASN A 19 2.58 21.41 6.77
C ASN A 19 3.20 20.15 6.18
N ILE A 20 3.39 19.13 7.02
CA ILE A 20 3.81 17.79 6.60
C ILE A 20 2.52 17.07 6.19
N ALA A 21 2.38 16.82 4.89
CA ALA A 21 1.19 16.21 4.31
C ALA A 21 1.33 14.68 4.26
N THR A 22 0.45 13.99 4.99
CA THR A 22 0.15 12.56 4.85
C THR A 22 -0.69 12.33 3.59
N SER A 23 -0.66 11.13 3.00
CA SER A 23 -1.68 10.73 2.02
C SER A 23 -2.97 10.49 2.78
N GLU A 24 -3.78 11.52 3.01
CA GLU A 24 -5.17 11.30 3.38
C GLU A 24 -6.01 11.22 2.12
N THR A 25 -6.82 10.17 2.04
CA THR A 25 -8.06 10.27 1.31
C THR A 25 -8.93 11.23 2.11
N VAL A 26 -8.94 12.50 1.71
CA VAL A 26 -9.79 13.49 2.38
C VAL A 26 -11.22 13.25 1.92
N TYR A 27 -11.98 12.47 2.68
CA TYR A 27 -13.43 12.37 2.51
C TYR A 27 -14.07 13.68 2.99
N LEU A 28 -15.16 14.12 2.35
CA LEU A 28 -15.98 15.20 2.90
C LEU A 28 -16.56 14.77 4.26
N ASP A 29 -17.04 13.53 4.37
CA ASP A 29 -17.97 13.09 5.43
C ASP A 29 -17.43 13.21 6.87
N GLU A 30 -16.13 13.10 7.11
CA GLU A 30 -15.56 13.16 8.47
C GLU A 30 -15.68 14.55 9.13
N ALA A 31 -15.71 15.63 8.35
CA ALA A 31 -15.83 17.00 8.87
C ALA A 31 -17.29 17.42 9.16
N PHE A 32 -18.29 16.68 8.69
CA PHE A 32 -19.70 17.10 8.69
C PHE A 32 -20.62 16.28 9.58
N SER A 33 -20.09 15.35 10.38
CA SER A 33 -20.88 14.53 11.31
C SER A 33 -21.56 15.31 12.45
N VAL A 34 -21.47 16.64 12.47
CA VAL A 34 -22.01 17.48 13.54
C VAL A 34 -22.87 18.63 12.98
N SER A 35 -24.19 18.43 13.08
CA SER A 35 -25.27 19.43 13.07
C SER A 35 -25.94 19.80 11.73
N GLY A 36 -27.26 19.63 11.69
CA GLY A 36 -28.16 20.15 10.65
C GLY A 36 -28.41 21.65 10.77
N GLN A 37 -27.35 22.47 10.77
CA GLN A 37 -27.45 23.93 10.74
C GLN A 37 -27.20 24.48 9.33
N THR A 38 -27.95 25.52 8.94
CA THR A 38 -27.65 26.37 7.77
C THR A 38 -26.28 27.02 7.95
N LEU A 39 -25.30 26.61 7.16
CA LEU A 39 -23.93 27.12 7.24
C LEU A 39 -23.85 28.52 6.64
N THR A 40 -23.52 29.53 7.45
CA THR A 40 -23.05 30.85 6.97
C THR A 40 -21.53 30.93 6.91
N SER A 41 -20.83 30.14 7.74
CA SER A 41 -19.38 29.85 7.69
C SER A 41 -19.05 28.77 8.74
N ASP A 42 -18.20 27.80 8.41
CA ASP A 42 -17.72 26.77 9.36
C ASP A 42 -16.81 27.41 10.44
N PRO A 43 -16.98 27.12 11.74
CA PRO A 43 -16.09 27.59 12.82
C PRO A 43 -14.60 27.22 12.65
N ALA A 44 -14.26 26.21 11.84
CA ALA A 44 -12.87 25.86 11.52
C ALA A 44 -12.28 26.59 10.30
N GLY A 45 -13.07 27.42 9.58
CA GLY A 45 -12.61 28.19 8.42
C GLY A 45 -12.29 27.38 7.16
N LYS A 46 -12.66 26.08 7.13
CA LYS A 46 -12.32 25.15 6.03
C LYS A 46 -13.27 25.23 4.83
N PHE A 47 -14.44 25.81 5.05
CA PHE A 47 -15.46 26.04 4.04
C PHE A 47 -15.80 27.52 3.95
N THR A 48 -15.80 28.05 2.73
CA THR A 48 -16.36 29.36 2.46
C THR A 48 -17.55 29.20 1.51
N LEU A 49 -18.72 29.62 1.98
CA LEU A 49 -19.91 29.76 1.16
C LEU A 49 -19.98 31.22 0.72
N SER A 50 -19.96 31.46 -0.59
CA SER A 50 -20.33 32.75 -1.16
C SER A 50 -21.57 32.54 -2.01
N SER A 51 -22.69 33.08 -1.58
CA SER A 51 -23.96 33.00 -2.30
C SER A 51 -24.52 34.39 -2.50
N GLY A 52 -25.06 34.66 -3.69
CA GLY A 52 -25.92 35.83 -3.90
C GLY A 52 -27.23 35.79 -3.08
N ASN A 53 -27.54 34.65 -2.43
CA ASN A 53 -28.72 34.43 -1.59
C ASN A 53 -28.44 33.38 -0.49
N SER A 54 -28.47 33.79 0.78
CA SER A 54 -28.08 32.95 1.93
C SER A 54 -29.01 31.75 2.21
N ASN A 55 -30.16 31.64 1.55
CA ASN A 55 -31.15 30.57 1.79
C ASN A 55 -30.95 29.31 0.92
N ASN A 56 -29.90 29.26 0.08
CA ASN A 56 -29.84 28.39 -1.11
C ASN A 56 -28.73 27.31 -1.08
N ALA A 57 -28.03 27.13 0.05
CA ALA A 57 -26.99 26.12 0.19
C ALA A 57 -27.12 25.40 1.54
N HIS A 58 -27.31 24.08 1.52
CA HIS A 58 -27.56 23.29 2.71
C HIS A 58 -26.73 22.00 2.71
N PHE A 59 -26.05 21.71 3.80
CA PHE A 59 -25.59 20.34 4.05
C PHE A 59 -26.65 19.65 4.87
N ARG A 60 -27.24 18.58 4.34
CA ARG A 60 -28.25 17.82 5.08
C ARG A 60 -28.16 16.33 4.83
N GLU A 61 -28.42 15.59 5.88
CA GLU A 61 -28.75 14.18 5.76
C GLU A 61 -30.11 14.08 5.07
N THR A 62 -30.15 13.42 3.91
CA THR A 62 -31.38 13.26 3.13
C THR A 62 -31.32 11.98 2.30
N SER A 63 -32.40 11.65 1.59
CA SER A 63 -32.46 10.51 0.67
C SER A 63 -32.74 11.02 -0.74
N VAL A 64 -31.82 10.76 -1.66
CA VAL A 64 -31.82 11.32 -3.02
C VAL A 64 -31.47 10.23 -4.01
N GLY A 65 -32.35 10.04 -5.01
CA GLY A 65 -32.11 9.05 -6.07
C GLY A 65 -31.93 7.62 -5.56
N GLY A 66 -32.55 7.26 -4.43
CA GLY A 66 -32.43 5.93 -3.81
C GLY A 66 -31.20 5.72 -2.91
N ARG A 67 -30.35 6.75 -2.72
CA ARG A 67 -29.26 6.73 -1.73
C ARG A 67 -29.64 7.57 -0.51
N SER A 68 -29.40 7.05 0.69
CA SER A 68 -29.50 7.79 1.96
C SER A 68 -28.10 8.10 2.47
N GLY A 69 -27.85 9.35 2.89
CA GLY A 69 -26.55 9.78 3.39
C GLY A 69 -26.50 11.29 3.65
N ILE A 70 -25.34 11.77 4.10
CA ILE A 70 -25.07 13.21 4.19
C ILE A 70 -24.67 13.69 2.79
N PHE A 71 -25.41 14.66 2.27
CA PHE A 71 -25.16 15.23 0.96
C PHE A 71 -24.94 16.75 1.07
N ALA A 72 -24.00 17.26 0.29
CA ALA A 72 -23.96 18.68 0.02
C ALA A 72 -25.09 18.97 -0.98
N GLU A 73 -26.17 19.60 -0.51
CA GLU A 73 -27.29 20.04 -1.33
C GLU A 73 -27.16 21.51 -1.65
N LEU A 74 -27.27 21.82 -2.93
CA LEU A 74 -27.35 23.20 -3.38
C LEU A 74 -28.67 23.38 -4.11
N GLN A 75 -29.53 24.21 -3.51
CA GLN A 75 -30.89 24.45 -3.94
C GLN A 75 -31.03 25.92 -4.32
N MET A 76 -31.40 26.20 -5.56
CA MET A 76 -31.59 27.59 -6.00
C MET A 76 -33.10 27.90 -5.97
N VAL A 77 -33.52 28.85 -5.14
CA VAL A 77 -34.90 29.34 -5.12
C VAL A 77 -35.05 30.55 -6.04
N GLY A 78 -35.98 30.45 -6.99
CA GLY A 78 -36.13 31.36 -8.13
C GLY A 78 -36.39 32.83 -7.76
N THR A 79 -35.44 33.69 -8.09
CA THR A 79 -35.71 35.09 -8.43
C THR A 79 -35.13 35.36 -9.82
N THR A 80 -35.77 36.24 -10.61
CA THR A 80 -35.25 36.68 -11.92
C THR A 80 -33.83 37.26 -11.80
N GLY A 81 -32.92 36.91 -12.72
CA GLY A 81 -31.53 37.38 -12.73
C GLY A 81 -30.47 36.27 -12.60
N ASN A 82 -29.21 36.61 -12.90
CA ASN A 82 -28.06 35.71 -12.77
C ASN A 82 -27.74 35.49 -11.29
N GLN A 83 -27.85 34.25 -10.82
CA GLN A 83 -27.42 33.86 -9.49
C GLN A 83 -26.18 32.97 -9.56
N THR A 84 -25.24 33.18 -8.63
CA THR A 84 -24.08 32.32 -8.46
C THR A 84 -23.97 31.93 -6.99
N THR A 85 -23.86 30.63 -6.75
CA THR A 85 -23.61 30.04 -5.44
C THR A 85 -22.33 29.23 -5.52
N GLU A 86 -21.34 29.58 -4.71
CA GLU A 86 -20.04 28.92 -4.66
C GLU A 86 -19.76 28.39 -3.26
N ILE A 87 -19.41 27.10 -3.18
CA ILE A 87 -18.82 26.47 -2.00
C ILE A 87 -17.36 26.19 -2.31
N ARG A 88 -16.43 26.77 -1.54
CA ARG A 88 -15.01 26.40 -1.60
C ARG A 88 -14.63 25.54 -0.42
N ARG A 89 -13.78 24.54 -0.70
CA ARG A 89 -13.08 23.72 0.29
C ARG A 89 -11.59 23.79 0.01
N ALA A 90 -10.82 24.25 0.99
CA ALA A 90 -9.40 23.94 1.02
C ALA A 90 -9.25 22.49 1.49
N PHE A 91 -8.45 21.67 0.79
CA PHE A 91 -8.10 20.37 1.33
C PHE A 91 -7.16 20.57 2.51
N ASP A 92 -7.42 19.86 3.61
CA ASP A 92 -6.58 19.93 4.81
C ASP A 92 -5.12 19.58 4.52
N LEU A 93 -4.90 18.78 3.47
CA LEU A 93 -3.60 18.34 2.99
C LEU A 93 -3.53 18.51 1.47
N ALA A 94 -2.58 19.31 0.99
CA ALA A 94 -2.26 19.40 -0.43
C ALA A 94 -1.73 18.05 -0.93
N VAL A 95 -2.09 17.63 -2.15
CA VAL A 95 -1.40 16.51 -2.80
C VAL A 95 0.09 16.85 -2.85
N ASN A 96 0.91 16.01 -2.22
CA ASN A 96 2.35 16.23 -2.10
C ASN A 96 2.95 16.41 -3.50
N SER A 97 3.73 17.47 -3.71
CA SER A 97 4.34 17.79 -5.01
C SER A 97 5.31 16.72 -5.54
N LYS A 98 5.62 15.70 -4.74
CA LYS A 98 6.43 14.54 -5.11
C LYS A 98 5.60 13.37 -5.67
N VAL A 99 4.27 13.42 -5.58
CA VAL A 99 3.39 12.39 -6.12
C VAL A 99 3.42 12.47 -7.64
N LYS A 100 3.59 11.34 -8.34
CA LYS A 100 3.56 11.34 -9.81
C LYS A 100 2.19 11.02 -10.39
N LYS A 101 1.28 10.47 -9.57
CA LYS A 101 -0.04 10.06 -10.01
C LYS A 101 -1.04 10.15 -8.88
N TYR A 102 -2.17 10.81 -9.12
CA TYR A 102 -3.26 10.92 -8.17
C TYR A 102 -4.61 10.91 -8.91
N SER A 103 -5.69 10.78 -8.16
CA SER A 103 -7.05 10.90 -8.66
C SER A 103 -7.86 11.86 -7.82
N CYS A 104 -8.79 12.55 -8.46
CA CYS A 104 -9.84 13.33 -7.82
C CYS A 104 -11.18 12.68 -8.19
N ASN A 105 -11.97 12.30 -7.20
CA ASN A 105 -13.22 11.57 -7.38
C ASN A 105 -14.36 12.28 -6.66
N PHE A 106 -15.56 12.29 -7.23
CA PHE A 106 -16.79 12.71 -6.54
C PHE A 106 -18.02 12.06 -7.19
N ASP A 107 -19.09 11.95 -6.43
CA ASP A 107 -20.39 11.55 -6.94
C ASP A 107 -21.28 12.80 -7.09
N ILE A 108 -22.03 12.89 -8.19
CA ILE A 108 -22.95 13.99 -8.49
C ILE A 108 -24.34 13.47 -8.86
N TYR A 109 -25.38 14.11 -8.34
CA TYR A 109 -26.77 13.91 -8.77
C TYR A 109 -27.41 15.25 -9.12
N VAL A 110 -27.98 15.33 -10.32
CA VAL A 110 -28.69 16.54 -10.81
C VAL A 110 -30.18 16.24 -10.85
N ASP A 111 -30.96 16.96 -10.03
CA ASP A 111 -32.38 16.71 -9.83
C ASP A 111 -33.24 17.00 -11.07
N SER A 112 -34.42 16.37 -11.10
CA SER A 112 -35.55 16.57 -12.00
C SER A 112 -35.86 18.03 -12.31
N GLY A 113 -35.76 18.93 -11.33
CA GLY A 113 -35.98 20.37 -11.51
C GLY A 113 -34.93 21.11 -12.36
N TRP A 114 -33.84 20.47 -12.80
CA TRP A 114 -32.86 21.08 -13.70
C TRP A 114 -33.42 21.25 -15.11
N ASP A 115 -33.79 22.48 -15.45
CA ASP A 115 -34.21 22.87 -16.79
C ASP A 115 -32.96 23.11 -17.67
N PRO A 116 -32.76 22.28 -18.70
CA PRO A 116 -31.61 22.36 -19.59
C PRO A 116 -31.69 23.50 -20.60
N GLU A 117 -32.87 24.14 -20.79
CA GLU A 117 -33.04 25.24 -21.76
C GLU A 117 -32.53 26.59 -21.22
N ASN A 118 -32.33 26.74 -19.91
CA ASN A 118 -32.01 28.02 -19.26
C ASN A 118 -30.49 28.31 -19.10
N ASP A 119 -29.60 27.73 -19.92
CA ASP A 119 -28.12 27.91 -19.82
C ASP A 119 -27.59 27.74 -18.37
N ASN A 120 -28.25 26.88 -17.59
CA ASN A 120 -27.86 26.54 -16.24
C ASN A 120 -26.54 25.79 -16.26
N ARG A 121 -25.67 26.10 -15.30
CA ARG A 121 -24.33 25.50 -15.17
C ARG A 121 -24.03 25.05 -13.76
N CYS A 122 -23.44 23.86 -13.69
CA CYS A 122 -22.84 23.33 -12.48
C CYS A 122 -21.37 23.05 -12.77
N GLU A 123 -20.50 23.84 -12.18
CA GLU A 123 -19.06 23.83 -12.41
C GLU A 123 -18.36 23.33 -11.14
N ILE A 124 -17.56 22.28 -11.28
CA ILE A 124 -16.76 21.70 -10.20
C ILE A 124 -15.30 21.91 -10.55
N TYR A 125 -14.70 22.92 -9.92
CA TYR A 125 -13.32 23.32 -10.14
C TYR A 125 -12.38 22.63 -9.16
N PHE A 126 -11.29 22.11 -9.67
CA PHE A 126 -10.14 21.72 -8.86
C PHE A 126 -9.11 22.85 -8.87
N THR A 127 -8.57 23.20 -7.71
CA THR A 127 -7.75 24.41 -7.52
C THR A 127 -6.38 24.12 -6.92
N HIS A 128 -5.41 24.98 -7.23
CA HIS A 128 -4.12 25.11 -6.55
C HIS A 128 -3.99 26.54 -5.99
N ASP A 129 -3.89 26.71 -4.67
CA ASP A 129 -3.75 28.00 -3.99
C ASP A 129 -4.81 29.04 -4.42
N ASN A 130 -6.05 28.57 -4.60
CA ASN A 130 -7.22 29.29 -5.14
C ASN A 130 -7.29 29.47 -6.66
N THR A 131 -6.25 29.08 -7.40
CA THR A 131 -6.26 29.14 -8.86
C THR A 131 -6.92 27.88 -9.42
N GLN A 132 -8.03 28.05 -10.15
CA GLN A 132 -8.72 26.96 -10.85
C GLN A 132 -7.84 26.35 -11.94
N MET A 133 -7.72 25.02 -11.95
CA MET A 133 -6.89 24.25 -12.87
C MET A 133 -7.72 23.53 -13.94
N PHE A 134 -8.74 22.80 -13.53
CA PHE A 134 -9.65 22.08 -14.42
C PHE A 134 -11.05 22.01 -13.82
N VAL A 135 -12.06 21.80 -14.67
CA VAL A 135 -13.47 21.88 -14.33
C VAL A 135 -14.26 20.74 -14.96
N TRP A 136 -15.12 20.12 -14.16
CA TRP A 136 -16.27 19.36 -14.63
C TRP A 136 -17.47 20.29 -14.69
N ASP A 137 -18.09 20.41 -15.86
CA ASP A 137 -19.15 21.39 -16.10
C ASP A 137 -20.38 20.71 -16.72
N VAL A 138 -21.51 20.78 -16.04
CA VAL A 138 -22.81 20.36 -16.57
C VAL A 138 -23.50 21.59 -17.15
N ARG A 139 -23.62 21.65 -18.48
CA ARG A 139 -24.24 22.78 -19.22
C ARG A 139 -25.48 22.31 -19.97
N GLY A 140 -26.65 22.75 -19.54
CA GLY A 140 -27.91 22.31 -20.16
C GLY A 140 -28.04 20.78 -20.16
N HIS A 141 -28.06 20.18 -21.35
CA HIS A 141 -28.07 18.72 -21.54
C HIS A 141 -26.68 18.07 -21.64
N GLY A 142 -25.61 18.85 -21.65
CA GLY A 142 -24.26 18.37 -21.94
C GLY A 142 -23.34 18.34 -20.74
N ILE A 143 -22.29 17.53 -20.90
CA ILE A 143 -21.14 17.50 -20.01
C ILE A 143 -19.96 18.11 -20.77
N VAL A 144 -19.25 19.02 -20.12
CA VAL A 144 -18.04 19.64 -20.63
C VAL A 144 -16.93 19.47 -19.59
N VAL A 145 -15.75 19.06 -20.04
CA VAL A 145 -14.54 19.10 -19.23
C VAL A 145 -13.59 20.13 -19.83
N ASN A 146 -13.20 21.13 -19.05
CA ASN A 146 -12.16 22.07 -19.46
C ASN A 146 -10.96 21.96 -18.52
N ALA A 147 -9.77 22.22 -19.04
CA ALA A 147 -8.56 22.34 -18.23
C ALA A 147 -7.72 23.53 -18.74
N LYS A 148 -7.07 24.25 -17.82
CA LYS A 148 -6.11 25.28 -18.15
C LYS A 148 -4.84 24.66 -18.71
N ARG A 149 -4.30 25.28 -19.75
CA ARG A 149 -2.96 24.94 -20.25
C ARG A 149 -1.89 25.48 -19.31
N ALA A 150 -0.86 24.66 -19.09
CA ALA A 150 0.30 25.06 -18.33
C ALA A 150 1.10 26.18 -19.02
N THR A 151 1.03 26.32 -20.34
CA THR A 151 1.82 27.32 -21.07
C THR A 151 1.29 28.76 -20.93
N ASP A 152 -0.04 28.94 -20.90
CA ASP A 152 -0.65 30.28 -20.96
C ASP A 152 -1.88 30.46 -20.06
N GLY A 153 -2.28 29.43 -19.31
CA GLY A 153 -3.42 29.49 -18.39
C GLY A 153 -4.78 29.60 -19.08
N VAL A 154 -4.84 29.46 -20.41
CA VAL A 154 -6.09 29.51 -21.17
C VAL A 154 -6.90 28.23 -20.94
N TRP A 155 -8.19 28.38 -20.68
CA TRP A 155 -9.13 27.27 -20.61
C TRP A 155 -9.28 26.59 -21.97
N VAL A 156 -8.94 25.31 -22.03
CA VAL A 156 -9.11 24.49 -23.23
C VAL A 156 -10.16 23.43 -22.94
N GLN A 157 -11.16 23.36 -23.83
CA GLN A 157 -12.13 22.27 -23.81
C GLN A 157 -11.41 20.98 -24.12
N LYS A 158 -11.39 20.09 -23.12
CA LYS A 158 -10.84 18.75 -23.23
C LYS A 158 -11.93 17.87 -23.79
N TYR A 159 -13.04 17.70 -23.08
CA TYR A 159 -14.15 16.84 -23.48
C TYR A 159 -15.47 17.62 -23.60
N VAL A 160 -16.33 17.17 -24.51
CA VAL A 160 -17.70 17.66 -24.66
C VAL A 160 -18.60 16.53 -25.11
N GLN A 161 -19.77 16.40 -24.48
CA GLN A 161 -20.82 15.47 -24.89
C GLN A 161 -22.16 16.19 -24.96
N TYR A 162 -22.71 16.32 -26.17
CA TYR A 162 -24.08 16.75 -26.48
C TYR A 162 -24.66 15.77 -27.52
N PRO A 163 -25.98 15.51 -27.59
CA PRO A 163 -27.07 15.77 -26.66
C PRO A 163 -27.56 14.42 -26.10
N GLN A 164 -26.97 13.91 -25.03
CA GLN A 164 -27.57 12.78 -24.31
C GLN A 164 -27.84 13.17 -22.87
N THR A 165 -29.05 12.82 -22.47
CA THR A 165 -29.74 13.08 -21.21
C THR A 165 -28.82 13.30 -20.02
N ARG A 166 -29.10 14.42 -19.33
CA ARG A 166 -28.79 14.66 -17.92
C ARG A 166 -28.62 13.34 -17.14
N PRO A 167 -27.65 13.25 -16.21
CA PRO A 167 -27.54 12.07 -15.34
C PRO A 167 -28.93 11.63 -14.84
N SER A 168 -29.36 10.41 -15.19
CA SER A 168 -30.66 9.86 -14.77
C SER A 168 -30.59 9.29 -13.35
N GLY A 169 -29.55 9.66 -12.60
CA GLY A 169 -29.13 9.04 -11.36
C GLY A 169 -27.83 9.68 -10.86
N TRP A 170 -27.22 9.02 -9.87
CA TRP A 170 -25.89 9.39 -9.39
C TRP A 170 -24.84 9.01 -10.42
N ASP A 171 -23.98 9.96 -10.78
CA ASP A 171 -22.78 9.72 -11.56
C ASP A 171 -21.55 9.80 -10.66
N ASN A 172 -20.67 8.82 -10.75
CA ASN A 172 -19.32 8.89 -10.22
C ASN A 172 -18.39 9.52 -11.25
N ILE A 173 -17.77 10.65 -10.92
CA ILE A 173 -16.81 11.33 -11.78
C ILE A 173 -15.42 11.20 -11.18
N LYS A 174 -14.48 10.72 -11.98
CA LYS A 174 -13.09 10.51 -11.56
C LYS A 174 -12.12 11.12 -12.57
N PHE A 175 -11.25 11.99 -12.08
CA PHE A 175 -10.09 12.50 -12.79
C PHE A 175 -8.86 11.72 -12.32
N VAL A 176 -8.03 11.23 -13.23
CA VAL A 176 -6.71 10.67 -12.94
C VAL A 176 -5.67 11.59 -13.56
N ILE A 177 -4.78 12.10 -12.73
CA ILE A 177 -3.71 13.00 -13.11
C ILE A 177 -2.39 12.27 -12.94
N GLU A 178 -1.60 12.17 -14.00
CA GLU A 178 -0.19 11.79 -13.95
C GLU A 178 0.66 13.03 -14.22
N THR A 179 1.55 13.35 -13.30
CA THR A 179 2.40 14.53 -13.34
C THR A 179 3.83 14.16 -13.74
N GLY A 180 4.44 14.98 -14.59
CA GLY A 180 5.81 14.84 -15.04
C GLY A 180 6.47 16.21 -15.19
N ILE A 181 7.80 16.23 -15.13
CA ILE A 181 8.62 17.46 -15.14
C ILE A 181 8.33 18.32 -16.39
N SER A 182 7.93 17.70 -17.50
CA SER A 182 7.64 18.37 -18.78
C SER A 182 6.35 17.90 -19.46
N SER A 183 5.53 17.10 -18.78
CA SER A 183 4.29 16.57 -19.35
C SER A 183 3.35 16.12 -18.25
N ALA A 184 2.05 16.31 -18.43
CA ALA A 184 1.03 15.70 -17.60
C ALA A 184 0.09 14.84 -18.45
N THR A 185 -0.58 13.87 -17.83
CA THR A 185 -1.73 13.18 -18.39
C THR A 185 -2.95 13.45 -17.52
N LEU A 186 -4.06 13.87 -18.14
CA LEU A 186 -5.37 14.00 -17.52
C LEU A 186 -6.31 12.98 -18.17
N THR A 187 -6.75 11.99 -17.40
CA THR A 187 -7.76 11.01 -17.82
C THR A 187 -9.04 11.22 -17.04
N VAL A 188 -10.18 11.23 -17.73
CA VAL A 188 -11.49 11.48 -17.11
C VAL A 188 -12.36 10.25 -17.27
N TYR A 189 -13.00 9.85 -16.17
CA TYR A 189 -13.92 8.73 -16.10
C TYR A 189 -15.29 9.21 -15.60
N ARG A 190 -16.34 8.59 -16.12
CA ARG A 190 -17.71 8.69 -15.60
C ARG A 190 -18.21 7.27 -15.39
N ASN A 191 -18.63 6.94 -14.17
CA ASN A 191 -19.05 5.60 -13.76
C ASN A 191 -18.00 4.55 -14.17
N ASP A 192 -16.72 4.85 -13.89
CA ASP A 192 -15.54 4.07 -14.28
C ASP A 192 -15.32 3.85 -15.79
N ILE A 193 -16.12 4.46 -16.65
CA ILE A 193 -15.92 4.47 -18.11
C ILE A 193 -15.02 5.65 -18.47
N GLN A 194 -13.87 5.37 -19.09
CA GLN A 194 -12.97 6.42 -19.58
C GLN A 194 -13.66 7.22 -20.68
N LEU A 195 -13.94 8.49 -20.42
CA LEU A 195 -14.49 9.42 -21.40
C LEU A 195 -13.43 9.96 -22.34
N CYS A 196 -12.27 10.32 -21.79
CA CYS A 196 -11.18 10.96 -22.54
C CYS A 196 -9.85 10.89 -21.80
N GLN A 197 -8.75 11.00 -22.55
CA GLN A 197 -7.40 11.13 -22.02
C GLN A 197 -6.63 12.20 -22.82
N TYR A 198 -5.89 13.06 -22.12
CA TYR A 198 -5.03 14.07 -22.72
C TYR A 198 -3.64 13.95 -22.12
N SER A 199 -2.61 13.89 -22.96
CA SER A 199 -1.22 13.82 -22.55
C SER A 199 -0.40 14.94 -23.20
N GLY A 200 0.57 15.49 -22.47
CA GLY A 200 1.51 16.51 -22.97
C GLY A 200 1.77 17.63 -21.96
N ALA A 201 2.66 18.56 -22.31
CA ALA A 201 2.96 19.73 -21.47
C ALA A 201 1.72 20.62 -21.20
N ASP A 202 0.74 20.59 -22.11
CA ASP A 202 -0.50 21.38 -22.06
C ASP A 202 -1.75 20.56 -21.66
N ALA A 203 -1.55 19.35 -21.11
CA ALA A 203 -2.68 18.54 -20.64
C ALA A 203 -3.42 19.24 -19.48
N ILE A 204 -2.66 19.77 -18.51
CA ILE A 204 -3.13 20.45 -17.30
C ILE A 204 -1.96 21.26 -16.71
N GLY A 205 -2.22 22.45 -16.17
CA GLY A 205 -1.26 23.20 -15.35
C GLY A 205 -1.54 24.69 -15.28
N LEU A 206 -0.70 25.41 -14.53
CA LEU A 206 -0.75 26.87 -14.39
C LEU A 206 0.53 27.51 -14.96
N PRO A 207 0.43 28.63 -15.70
CA PRO A 207 1.59 29.28 -16.32
C PRO A 207 2.55 29.92 -15.32
N GLU A 208 2.05 30.26 -14.14
CA GLU A 208 2.82 30.90 -13.06
C GLU A 208 3.55 29.90 -12.14
N ASP A 209 3.22 28.60 -12.25
CA ASP A 209 3.94 27.52 -11.58
C ASP A 209 3.90 26.26 -12.46
N SER A 210 4.97 26.05 -13.25
CA SER A 210 5.10 24.89 -14.12
C SER A 210 5.14 23.55 -13.37
N ASN A 211 5.32 23.58 -12.04
CA ASN A 211 5.24 22.43 -11.14
C ASN A 211 3.87 22.31 -10.44
N ALA A 212 2.97 23.31 -10.55
CA ALA A 212 1.59 23.23 -10.07
C ALA A 212 0.76 22.33 -10.98
N GLN A 213 1.02 21.04 -10.86
CA GLN A 213 0.21 19.96 -11.42
C GLN A 213 -0.60 19.26 -10.32
N PHE A 214 -0.69 19.89 -9.14
CA PHE A 214 -1.26 19.32 -7.92
C PHE A 214 -2.46 20.14 -7.43
N VAL A 215 -3.55 19.45 -7.11
CA VAL A 215 -4.72 20.08 -6.52
C VAL A 215 -4.55 20.16 -5.00
N ASN A 216 -4.85 21.31 -4.40
CA ASN A 216 -4.91 21.50 -2.95
C ASN A 216 -6.23 22.11 -2.45
N GLY A 217 -7.18 22.32 -3.35
CA GLY A 217 -8.54 22.71 -3.01
C GLY A 217 -9.52 22.37 -4.11
N MET A 218 -10.80 22.60 -3.80
CA MET A 218 -11.88 22.47 -4.76
C MET A 218 -12.85 23.63 -4.57
N SER A 219 -13.37 24.15 -5.67
CA SER A 219 -14.43 25.16 -5.68
C SER A 219 -15.60 24.62 -6.48
N TYR A 220 -16.74 24.50 -5.82
CA TYR A 220 -17.98 24.09 -6.43
C TYR A 220 -18.83 25.32 -6.70
N VAL A 221 -19.24 25.55 -7.94
CA VAL A 221 -19.95 26.74 -8.38
C VAL A 221 -21.19 26.35 -9.16
N ILE A 222 -22.36 26.80 -8.72
CA ILE A 222 -23.59 26.76 -9.53
C ILE A 222 -23.84 28.16 -10.07
N LYS A 223 -24.10 28.24 -11.37
CA LYS A 223 -24.59 29.43 -12.06
C LYS A 223 -25.94 29.11 -12.67
N VAL A 224 -26.96 29.86 -12.29
CA VAL A 224 -28.29 29.76 -12.90
C VAL A 224 -28.59 31.08 -13.58
N LYS A 225 -29.02 30.98 -14.83
CA LYS A 225 -29.46 32.11 -15.63
C LYS A 225 -30.97 31.97 -15.77
N ASP A 226 -31.71 32.80 -15.04
CA ASP A 226 -33.18 32.82 -15.05
C ASP A 226 -33.83 31.47 -14.70
N ALA A 227 -33.82 31.10 -13.41
CA ALA A 227 -34.40 29.85 -12.89
C ALA A 227 -35.91 29.64 -13.22
N GLY A 228 -36.59 30.67 -13.71
CA GLY A 228 -38.06 30.72 -13.75
C GLY A 228 -38.67 30.63 -12.34
N PRO A 229 -39.94 31.02 -12.16
CA PRO A 229 -40.61 30.98 -10.86
C PRO A 229 -41.05 29.58 -10.40
N SER A 230 -40.80 28.51 -11.16
CA SER A 230 -41.37 27.17 -10.91
C SER A 230 -40.37 26.02 -10.78
N ASN A 231 -39.07 26.25 -10.98
CA ASN A 231 -38.08 25.18 -10.93
C ASN A 231 -37.09 25.48 -9.80
N ASP A 232 -37.07 24.62 -8.78
CA ASP A 232 -36.05 24.60 -7.73
C ASP A 232 -34.98 23.55 -8.11
N PRO A 233 -34.05 23.85 -9.04
CA PRO A 233 -33.01 22.90 -9.39
C PRO A 233 -32.15 22.60 -8.17
N LYS A 234 -31.96 21.30 -7.90
CA LYS A 234 -31.10 20.80 -6.85
C LYS A 234 -29.96 19.99 -7.42
N ILE A 235 -28.78 20.19 -6.86
CA ILE A 235 -27.62 19.35 -7.13
C ILE A 235 -27.09 18.82 -5.82
N TYR A 236 -26.71 17.55 -5.86
CA TYR A 236 -26.18 16.83 -4.72
C TYR A 236 -24.79 16.32 -5.04
N LEU A 237 -23.89 16.45 -4.07
CA LEU A 237 -22.55 15.89 -4.14
C LEU A 237 -22.29 14.95 -2.96
N SER A 238 -21.51 13.91 -3.23
CA SER A 238 -21.02 12.94 -2.24
C SER A 238 -19.65 12.39 -2.63
N ASN A 239 -19.03 11.58 -1.77
CA ASN A 239 -17.82 10.80 -2.07
C ASN A 239 -16.65 11.58 -2.69
N LEU A 240 -16.56 12.88 -2.38
CA LEU A 240 -15.42 13.67 -2.80
C LEU A 240 -14.16 13.12 -2.13
N SER A 241 -13.18 12.78 -2.94
CA SER A 241 -11.87 12.38 -2.46
C SER A 241 -10.77 12.79 -3.43
N VAL A 242 -9.59 13.04 -2.88
CA VAL A 242 -8.34 13.08 -3.64
C VAL A 242 -7.46 11.96 -3.11
N LYS A 243 -6.96 11.11 -4.01
CA LYS A 243 -6.20 9.90 -3.67
C LYS A 243 -4.91 9.85 -4.47
N THR A 244 -3.78 9.72 -3.79
CA THR A 244 -2.52 9.30 -4.42
C THR A 244 -2.72 7.91 -5.03
N LEU A 245 -2.30 7.70 -6.28
CA LEU A 245 -2.34 6.38 -6.93
C LEU A 245 -0.96 5.71 -6.93
N GLU A 246 0.07 6.42 -6.46
CA GLU A 246 1.36 5.87 -6.08
C GLU A 246 1.54 5.98 -4.57
N PRO A 247 1.98 4.91 -3.90
CA PRO A 247 2.35 4.98 -2.51
C PRO A 247 3.48 5.99 -2.24
N ILE A 248 3.43 6.65 -1.07
CA ILE A 248 4.50 7.55 -0.61
C ILE A 248 5.69 6.73 -0.16
N SER A 249 6.76 6.72 -0.95
CA SER A 249 7.96 5.96 -0.62
C SER A 249 8.63 6.44 0.68
N TYR A 250 9.12 5.46 1.46
CA TYR A 250 10.00 5.73 2.61
C TYR A 250 11.41 6.12 2.22
N TYR A 251 11.80 5.82 0.98
CA TYR A 251 13.13 6.09 0.49
C TYR A 251 13.11 7.22 -0.54
N PRO A 252 13.98 8.23 -0.42
CA PRO A 252 14.20 9.19 -1.50
C PRO A 252 14.50 8.48 -2.83
N LYS A 253 13.74 8.77 -3.88
CA LYS A 253 13.93 8.15 -5.20
C LYS A 253 15.19 8.71 -5.87
N PHE A 254 16.04 7.86 -6.45
CA PHE A 254 17.20 8.27 -7.28
C PHE A 254 16.81 8.35 -8.77
N ASN A 255 17.57 9.03 -9.62
CA ASN A 255 17.33 8.93 -11.07
C ASN A 255 18.02 7.67 -11.63
N ASN A 256 17.51 7.14 -12.75
CA ASN A 256 18.21 6.08 -13.47
C ASN A 256 19.55 6.64 -13.99
N PRO A 257 20.68 5.95 -13.76
CA PRO A 257 21.95 6.36 -14.32
C PRO A 257 22.03 6.01 -15.81
N SER A 258 22.82 6.75 -16.58
CA SER A 258 23.16 6.33 -17.95
C SER A 258 24.00 5.05 -17.96
N THR A 259 24.84 4.87 -16.93
CA THR A 259 25.75 3.74 -16.78
C THR A 259 25.73 3.19 -15.36
N LEU A 260 25.57 1.89 -15.22
CA LEU A 260 25.75 1.13 -13.99
C LEU A 260 27.09 0.39 -14.05
N TYR A 261 28.02 0.77 -13.19
CA TYR A 261 29.29 0.06 -13.01
C TYR A 261 29.11 -1.06 -11.98
N VAL A 262 29.54 -2.28 -12.30
CA VAL A 262 29.44 -3.45 -11.41
C VAL A 262 30.84 -3.93 -11.09
N THR A 263 31.20 -4.03 -9.80
CA THR A 263 32.51 -4.56 -9.42
C THR A 263 32.61 -6.04 -9.78
N THR A 264 33.76 -6.48 -10.29
CA THR A 264 33.97 -7.93 -10.56
C THR A 264 34.36 -8.69 -9.30
N TRP A 265 34.86 -7.98 -8.29
CA TRP A 265 35.20 -8.52 -6.97
C TRP A 265 34.04 -8.35 -6.00
N ASN A 266 34.01 -9.25 -5.02
CA ASN A 266 32.97 -9.34 -4.01
C ASN A 266 33.39 -8.58 -2.75
N ILE A 267 32.65 -7.55 -2.37
CA ILE A 267 32.99 -6.69 -1.22
C ILE A 267 33.00 -7.42 0.13
N ASN A 268 32.35 -8.58 0.21
CA ASN A 268 32.33 -9.41 1.40
C ASN A 268 33.48 -10.42 1.50
N ASP A 269 34.36 -10.47 0.50
CA ASP A 269 35.52 -11.35 0.55
C ASP A 269 36.40 -10.99 1.77
N GLY A 270 36.80 -12.02 2.53
CA GLY A 270 37.55 -11.88 3.78
C GLY A 270 38.96 -11.33 3.57
N VAL A 271 39.46 -11.35 2.32
CA VAL A 271 40.76 -10.79 1.95
C VAL A 271 40.73 -9.26 1.77
N ILE A 272 39.55 -8.64 1.72
CA ILE A 272 39.39 -7.19 1.53
C ILE A 272 39.52 -6.49 2.89
N PRO A 273 40.51 -5.60 3.08
CA PRO A 273 40.63 -4.81 4.31
C PRO A 273 39.36 -4.02 4.61
N ILE A 274 39.02 -3.84 5.89
CA ILE A 274 37.77 -3.19 6.25
C ILE A 274 37.73 -1.71 5.82
N GLU A 275 38.88 -1.02 5.89
CA GLU A 275 39.10 0.34 5.42
C GLU A 275 38.75 0.48 3.94
N HIS A 276 39.10 -0.54 3.15
CA HIS A 276 38.86 -0.61 1.72
C HIS A 276 37.37 -0.76 1.39
N LYS A 277 36.62 -1.47 2.23
CA LYS A 277 35.16 -1.55 2.14
C LYS A 277 34.53 -0.17 2.40
N TYR A 278 35.01 0.57 3.40
CA TYR A 278 34.51 1.93 3.70
C TYR A 278 34.76 2.92 2.58
N ILE A 279 35.94 2.88 1.96
CA ILE A 279 36.25 3.69 0.77
C ILE A 279 35.25 3.37 -0.35
N ALA A 280 35.04 2.10 -0.68
CA ALA A 280 34.16 1.69 -1.76
C ALA A 280 32.69 2.09 -1.53
N MET A 281 32.15 1.85 -0.32
CA MET A 281 30.78 2.22 0.04
C MET A 281 30.55 3.73 0.05
N THR A 282 31.53 4.50 0.56
CA THR A 282 31.42 5.98 0.59
C THR A 282 31.49 6.54 -0.83
N LEU A 283 32.41 6.04 -1.67
CA LEU A 283 32.51 6.43 -3.07
C LEU A 283 31.21 6.13 -3.83
N ALA A 284 30.65 4.93 -3.67
CA ALA A 284 29.39 4.55 -4.30
C ALA A 284 28.24 5.49 -3.87
N GLY A 285 28.16 5.82 -2.58
CA GLY A 285 27.17 6.77 -2.06
C GLY A 285 27.33 8.17 -2.62
N ILE A 286 28.58 8.67 -2.73
CA ILE A 286 28.87 9.98 -3.31
C ILE A 286 28.43 10.04 -4.77
N MET A 287 28.71 8.98 -5.54
CA MET A 287 28.30 8.89 -6.94
C MET A 287 26.77 8.98 -7.05
N CYS A 288 26.01 8.19 -6.27
CA CYS A 288 24.53 8.23 -6.28
C CYS A 288 23.93 9.57 -5.84
N LYS A 289 24.57 10.27 -4.90
CA LYS A 289 24.11 11.56 -4.39
C LYS A 289 24.15 12.66 -5.45
N GLN A 290 25.02 12.53 -6.45
CA GLN A 290 25.18 13.50 -7.52
C GLN A 290 24.19 13.17 -8.66
N THR A 291 23.48 14.17 -9.19
CA THR A 291 22.45 13.92 -10.21
C THR A 291 23.08 13.68 -11.58
N GLY A 292 22.57 12.70 -12.33
CA GLY A 292 23.00 12.41 -13.71
C GLY A 292 24.35 11.68 -13.83
N THR A 293 24.89 11.20 -12.72
CA THR A 293 26.17 10.48 -12.68
C THR A 293 25.98 8.97 -12.87
N PRO A 294 27.03 8.24 -13.27
CA PRO A 294 27.05 6.79 -13.18
C PRO A 294 26.88 6.32 -11.74
N GLN A 295 26.31 5.12 -11.57
CA GLN A 295 26.20 4.50 -10.25
C GLN A 295 27.10 3.27 -10.15
N LEU A 296 27.46 2.91 -8.91
CA LEU A 296 28.31 1.77 -8.62
C LEU A 296 27.52 0.70 -7.86
N CYS A 297 27.45 -0.50 -8.43
CA CYS A 297 26.97 -1.72 -7.79
C CYS A 297 28.17 -2.49 -7.24
N LEU A 298 28.24 -2.57 -5.92
CA LEU A 298 29.26 -3.33 -5.20
C LEU A 298 28.82 -4.79 -5.14
N ARG A 299 29.41 -5.66 -5.96
CA ARG A 299 29.05 -7.07 -6.01
C ARG A 299 29.24 -7.71 -4.64
N PHE A 300 28.29 -8.58 -4.29
CA PHE A 300 28.20 -9.21 -2.98
C PHE A 300 27.87 -10.70 -3.16
N SER A 301 28.73 -11.61 -2.69
CA SER A 301 28.35 -13.04 -2.66
C SER A 301 27.50 -13.28 -1.42
N TRP A 302 26.25 -13.68 -1.61
CA TRP A 302 25.27 -14.35 -0.73
C TRP A 302 24.00 -14.51 -1.62
N PRO A 303 22.85 -15.07 -1.20
CA PRO A 303 21.73 -15.28 -2.12
C PRO A 303 21.08 -13.99 -2.67
N ALA A 304 21.64 -12.82 -2.36
CA ALA A 304 21.46 -11.51 -3.00
C ALA A 304 21.79 -11.45 -4.52
N TRP A 305 22.39 -12.49 -5.11
CA TRP A 305 22.77 -12.45 -6.53
C TRP A 305 21.58 -12.29 -7.49
N GLN A 306 20.37 -12.70 -7.12
CA GLN A 306 19.23 -12.71 -8.05
C GLN A 306 18.70 -11.30 -8.36
N TRP A 307 18.59 -10.39 -7.39
CA TRP A 307 18.20 -8.99 -7.69
C TRP A 307 19.29 -8.28 -8.51
N GLU A 308 20.58 -8.59 -8.27
CA GLU A 308 21.69 -8.06 -9.06
C GLU A 308 21.57 -8.54 -10.51
N GLN A 309 21.32 -9.84 -10.72
CA GLN A 309 21.09 -10.40 -12.05
C GLN A 309 19.84 -9.83 -12.72
N ASP A 310 18.72 -9.71 -12.01
CA ASP A 310 17.49 -9.14 -12.56
C ASP A 310 17.70 -7.66 -12.95
N LEU A 311 18.45 -6.91 -12.13
CA LEU A 311 18.87 -5.54 -12.45
C LEU A 311 19.75 -5.50 -13.71
N ILE A 312 20.78 -6.35 -13.78
CA ILE A 312 21.68 -6.41 -14.94
C ILE A 312 20.90 -6.77 -16.22
N ASN A 313 19.97 -7.72 -16.13
CA ASN A 313 19.16 -8.18 -17.25
C ASN A 313 18.16 -7.12 -17.72
N ARG A 314 17.60 -6.33 -16.78
CA ARG A 314 16.61 -5.28 -17.09
C ARG A 314 17.22 -3.93 -17.44
N ALA A 315 18.44 -3.65 -17.00
CA ALA A 315 19.13 -2.39 -17.23
C ALA A 315 19.04 -1.88 -18.68
N PRO A 316 19.24 -2.70 -19.74
CA PRO A 316 19.10 -2.24 -21.13
C PRO A 316 17.70 -1.69 -21.45
N SER A 317 16.64 -2.35 -20.99
CA SER A 317 15.25 -1.90 -21.19
C SER A 317 14.92 -0.59 -20.46
N MET A 318 15.71 -0.27 -19.43
CA MET A 318 15.61 0.97 -18.65
C MET A 318 16.51 2.09 -19.20
N GLY A 319 17.21 1.86 -20.32
CA GLY A 319 18.17 2.79 -20.90
C GLY A 319 19.51 2.87 -20.15
N ILE A 320 19.84 1.85 -19.35
CA ILE A 320 21.04 1.80 -18.52
C ILE A 320 22.07 0.87 -19.17
N THR A 321 23.29 1.38 -19.39
CA THR A 321 24.42 0.55 -19.84
C THR A 321 25.12 -0.08 -18.65
N VAL A 322 25.34 -1.40 -18.67
CA VAL A 322 26.07 -2.11 -17.61
C VAL A 322 27.54 -2.29 -17.99
N GLN A 323 28.47 -1.93 -17.10
CA GLN A 323 29.91 -2.10 -17.31
C GLN A 323 30.58 -2.75 -16.09
N ASN A 324 31.44 -3.74 -16.33
CA ASN A 324 32.21 -4.37 -15.27
C ASN A 324 33.46 -3.55 -14.91
N VAL A 325 33.80 -3.45 -13.63
CA VAL A 325 35.00 -2.75 -13.15
C VAL A 325 35.88 -3.70 -12.33
N PRO A 326 37.08 -4.07 -12.84
CA PRO A 326 37.92 -5.07 -12.19
C PRO A 326 38.85 -4.51 -11.10
N THR A 327 38.91 -3.19 -10.94
CA THR A 327 39.90 -2.53 -10.07
C THR A 327 39.47 -2.49 -8.60
N PHE A 328 40.41 -2.69 -7.68
CA PHE A 328 40.17 -2.83 -6.24
C PHE A 328 40.74 -1.65 -5.41
N PRO A 329 40.07 -1.27 -4.30
CA PRO A 329 39.21 -0.08 -4.25
C PRO A 329 39.94 1.21 -4.64
N TRP A 330 41.25 1.31 -4.40
CA TRP A 330 42.05 2.46 -4.79
C TRP A 330 42.15 2.63 -6.31
N GLY A 331 41.99 1.56 -7.08
CA GLY A 331 41.77 1.66 -8.52
C GLY A 331 40.37 2.17 -8.90
N LEU A 332 39.33 1.86 -8.11
CA LEU A 332 38.01 2.52 -8.27
C LEU A 332 38.13 4.02 -8.00
N VAL A 333 38.84 4.39 -6.93
CA VAL A 333 39.11 5.79 -6.59
C VAL A 333 39.79 6.51 -7.74
N SER A 334 40.78 5.90 -8.39
CA SER A 334 41.42 6.48 -9.57
C SER A 334 40.43 6.68 -10.73
N ASN A 335 39.58 5.69 -11.01
CA ASN A 335 38.60 5.76 -12.11
C ASN A 335 37.52 6.82 -11.88
N PHE A 336 37.15 7.04 -10.62
CA PHE A 336 36.04 7.92 -10.24
C PHE A 336 36.52 9.16 -9.47
N LYS A 337 37.80 9.53 -9.60
CA LYS A 337 38.42 10.65 -8.88
C LYS A 337 37.66 11.96 -9.11
N SER A 338 37.09 12.18 -10.29
CA SER A 338 36.33 13.39 -10.62
C SER A 338 35.09 13.62 -9.75
N TYR A 339 34.59 12.57 -9.07
CA TYR A 339 33.42 12.65 -8.21
C TYR A 339 33.78 12.95 -6.74
N ILE A 340 35.08 12.94 -6.39
CA ILE A 340 35.56 13.14 -5.02
C ILE A 340 36.51 14.34 -4.90
N SER A 341 36.40 15.07 -3.80
CA SER A 341 37.15 16.29 -3.51
C SER A 341 38.45 16.05 -2.75
N GLY A 342 38.61 14.87 -2.13
CA GLY A 342 39.75 14.56 -1.27
C GLY A 342 39.48 13.39 -0.32
N TYR A 343 40.18 13.38 0.82
CA TYR A 343 39.97 12.40 1.89
C TYR A 343 39.77 13.05 3.27
N VAL A 344 39.07 12.35 4.16
CA VAL A 344 38.87 12.69 5.57
C VAL A 344 39.63 11.71 6.45
N LEU A 345 40.51 12.23 7.31
CA LEU A 345 41.38 11.42 8.16
C LEU A 345 40.67 10.97 9.44
N TYR A 346 40.83 9.71 9.83
CA TYR A 346 40.27 9.15 11.08
C TYR A 346 41.19 8.13 11.74
N ASN A 347 40.99 7.87 13.03
CA ASN A 347 41.73 6.82 13.74
C ASN A 347 41.02 5.47 13.59
N PRO A 348 41.67 4.43 13.04
CA PRO A 348 41.05 3.13 12.82
C PRO A 348 41.00 2.31 14.13
N THR A 349 40.28 2.81 15.13
CA THR A 349 40.21 2.21 16.48
C THR A 349 38.81 1.77 16.91
N SER A 350 37.75 2.35 16.33
CA SER A 350 36.36 2.05 16.69
C SER A 350 35.38 2.36 15.54
N GLU A 351 34.19 1.74 15.54
CA GLU A 351 33.13 2.02 14.55
C GLU A 351 32.69 3.49 14.62
N LEU A 352 32.73 4.08 15.82
CA LEU A 352 32.48 5.48 16.07
C LEU A 352 33.42 6.38 15.25
N GLU A 353 34.73 6.11 15.26
CA GLU A 353 35.71 6.89 14.48
C GLU A 353 35.43 6.82 12.98
N VAL A 354 35.10 5.62 12.48
CA VAL A 354 34.75 5.41 11.07
C VAL A 354 33.45 6.15 10.71
N SER A 355 32.42 6.08 11.55
CA SER A 355 31.14 6.77 11.34
C SER A 355 31.30 8.28 11.28
N LYS A 356 32.08 8.88 12.18
CA LYS A 356 32.46 10.30 12.08
C LYS A 356 33.11 10.61 10.73
N ALA A 357 34.06 9.77 10.31
CA ALA A 357 34.78 9.95 9.05
C ALA A 357 33.85 9.85 7.85
N VAL A 358 32.99 8.83 7.80
CA VAL A 358 32.03 8.59 6.71
C VAL A 358 30.98 9.70 6.64
N ASN A 359 30.48 10.19 7.79
CA ASN A 359 29.56 11.33 7.82
C ASN A 359 30.23 12.57 7.20
N LEU A 360 31.39 12.97 7.71
CA LEU A 360 32.09 14.16 7.21
C LEU A 360 32.53 14.00 5.75
N ALA A 361 33.05 12.83 5.38
CA ALA A 361 33.47 12.51 4.02
C ALA A 361 32.29 12.54 3.04
N GLY A 362 31.17 11.91 3.43
CA GLY A 362 29.93 11.95 2.67
C GLY A 362 29.45 13.37 2.43
N MET A 363 29.50 14.25 3.44
CA MET A 363 29.13 15.67 3.29
C MET A 363 30.07 16.43 2.33
N LEU A 364 31.38 16.23 2.45
CA LEU A 364 32.40 16.94 1.66
C LEU A 364 32.66 16.35 0.27
N ASN A 365 31.92 15.30 -0.13
CA ASN A 365 32.23 14.47 -1.30
C ASN A 365 33.68 13.95 -1.26
N ALA A 366 34.12 13.44 -0.13
CA ALA A 366 35.45 12.88 0.09
C ALA A 366 35.35 11.40 0.50
N ILE A 367 36.47 10.69 0.55
CA ILE A 367 36.51 9.31 1.06
C ILE A 367 37.12 9.25 2.47
N PRO A 368 36.69 8.32 3.34
CA PRO A 368 37.37 8.09 4.62
C PRO A 368 38.76 7.51 4.35
N CYS A 369 39.77 7.99 5.07
CA CYS A 369 41.13 7.49 5.00
C CYS A 369 41.63 7.19 6.41
N ALA A 370 42.01 5.94 6.66
CA ALA A 370 42.57 5.56 7.95
C ALA A 370 43.90 6.27 8.16
N ASN A 371 44.16 6.68 9.40
CA ASN A 371 45.40 7.32 9.81
C ASN A 371 46.54 6.29 9.92
N THR A 372 46.90 5.68 8.78
CA THR A 372 48.04 4.78 8.63
C THR A 372 48.93 5.28 7.49
N PRO A 373 50.26 5.07 7.55
CA PRO A 373 51.16 5.51 6.49
C PRO A 373 50.78 4.95 5.10
N ALA A 374 50.29 3.71 5.03
CA ALA A 374 49.93 3.05 3.78
C ALA A 374 48.69 3.65 3.12
N GLU A 375 47.64 3.95 3.89
CA GLU A 375 46.41 4.54 3.35
C GLU A 375 46.63 6.00 2.94
N ILE A 376 47.36 6.78 3.74
CA ILE A 376 47.71 8.16 3.40
C ILE A 376 48.59 8.22 2.14
N ALA A 377 49.58 7.34 2.01
CA ALA A 377 50.39 7.24 0.80
C ALA A 377 49.55 6.85 -0.43
N SER A 378 48.57 5.95 -0.24
CA SER A 378 47.66 5.56 -1.32
C SER A 378 46.75 6.69 -1.79
N ALA A 379 46.25 7.52 -0.87
CA ALA A 379 45.44 8.69 -1.19
C ALA A 379 46.26 9.79 -1.87
N THR A 380 47.41 10.14 -1.31
CA THR A 380 48.28 11.23 -1.80
C THR A 380 48.91 10.92 -3.15
N SER A 381 49.34 9.67 -3.39
CA SER A 381 49.87 9.23 -4.70
C SER A 381 48.83 9.33 -5.84
N ARG A 382 47.53 9.37 -5.51
CA ARG A 382 46.43 9.60 -6.45
C ARG A 382 46.03 11.07 -6.54
N GLY A 383 46.77 11.96 -5.87
CA GLY A 383 46.53 13.40 -5.86
C GLY A 383 45.24 13.78 -5.14
N LEU A 384 44.87 13.08 -4.07
CA LEU A 384 43.80 13.49 -3.17
C LEU A 384 44.39 14.35 -2.04
N ALA A 385 43.74 15.47 -1.76
CA ALA A 385 44.08 16.33 -0.62
C ALA A 385 43.32 15.90 0.64
N GLN A 386 43.91 16.15 1.81
CA GLN A 386 43.17 16.07 3.07
C GLN A 386 42.20 17.24 3.16
N VAL A 387 40.89 16.95 3.20
CA VAL A 387 39.83 17.98 3.26
C VAL A 387 39.10 18.00 4.59
N GLY A 388 39.35 17.02 5.46
CA GLY A 388 38.81 16.96 6.82
C GLY A 388 39.60 16.04 7.74
N ASP A 389 39.40 16.18 9.04
CA ASP A 389 40.03 15.37 10.09
C ASP A 389 39.09 15.24 11.28
N VAL A 390 38.67 14.01 11.59
CA VAL A 390 37.70 13.74 12.67
C VAL A 390 38.33 13.16 13.93
N ARG A 391 39.66 13.03 13.97
CA ARG A 391 40.38 12.33 15.07
C ARG A 391 40.15 12.99 16.43
N ASN A 392 39.89 14.30 16.45
CA ASN A 392 39.64 15.08 17.66
C ASN A 392 38.22 15.66 17.71
N MET A 393 37.31 15.16 16.88
CA MET A 393 35.91 15.60 16.84
C MET A 393 35.00 14.60 17.57
N THR A 394 33.95 15.10 18.20
CA THR A 394 32.80 14.30 18.64
C THR A 394 31.82 14.09 17.48
N GLU A 395 30.83 13.20 17.63
CA GLU A 395 29.74 13.08 16.65
C GLU A 395 28.95 14.38 16.52
N ARG A 396 28.73 15.09 17.64
CA ARG A 396 28.08 16.40 17.64
C ARG A 396 28.86 17.42 16.81
N ASP A 397 30.18 17.50 16.99
CA ASP A 397 31.01 18.42 16.21
C ASP A 397 30.88 18.17 14.71
N VAL A 398 30.82 16.88 14.30
CA VAL A 398 30.63 16.51 12.88
C VAL A 398 29.24 16.89 12.38
N PHE A 399 28.19 16.68 13.18
CA PHE A 399 26.83 17.07 12.84
C PHE A 399 26.69 18.59 12.66
N GLU A 400 27.31 19.36 13.57
CA GLU A 400 27.22 20.82 13.63
C GLU A 400 27.99 21.54 12.51
N VAL A 401 28.85 20.85 11.75
CA VAL A 401 29.48 21.43 10.55
C VAL A 401 28.41 21.90 9.56
N ASN A 402 27.31 21.13 9.40
CA ASN A 402 26.15 21.55 8.62
C ASN A 402 24.88 20.76 9.00
N PRO A 403 24.12 21.19 10.03
CA PRO A 403 22.90 20.51 10.45
C PRO A 403 21.86 20.37 9.34
N SER A 404 21.75 21.37 8.45
CA SER A 404 20.77 21.39 7.36
C SER A 404 21.08 20.43 6.21
N TYR A 405 22.28 19.83 6.19
CA TYR A 405 22.65 18.84 5.18
C TYR A 405 21.93 17.50 5.39
N TRP A 406 21.65 17.16 6.66
CA TRP A 406 21.14 15.85 7.04
C TRP A 406 19.64 15.75 6.79
N SER A 407 19.23 14.68 6.13
CA SER A 407 17.82 14.44 5.79
C SER A 407 17.13 13.43 6.72
N ASN A 408 17.92 12.59 7.40
CA ASN A 408 17.45 11.60 8.37
C ASN A 408 18.61 11.10 9.26
N ILE A 409 18.29 10.23 10.22
CA ILE A 409 19.25 9.52 11.08
C ILE A 409 19.35 8.04 10.70
N MET A 410 20.56 7.51 10.80
CA MET A 410 20.85 6.08 10.79
C MET A 410 21.63 5.70 12.05
N ILE A 411 21.32 4.57 12.65
CA ILE A 411 22.05 3.98 13.77
C ILE A 411 23.20 3.13 13.22
N GLY A 412 24.43 3.51 13.56
CA GLY A 412 25.61 2.66 13.45
C GLY A 412 25.73 1.78 14.70
N GLY A 413 25.72 0.46 14.54
CA GLY A 413 25.86 -0.43 15.69
C GLY A 413 27.24 -0.26 16.35
N ALA A 414 27.28 -0.04 17.66
CA ALA A 414 28.53 0.05 18.42
C ALA A 414 29.12 -1.33 18.82
N GLY A 415 28.70 -2.40 18.14
CA GLY A 415 29.19 -3.76 18.38
C GLY A 415 30.66 -3.93 17.98
N GLN A 416 31.31 -4.96 18.52
CA GLN A 416 32.73 -5.27 18.29
C GLN A 416 33.12 -5.14 16.80
N TRP A 417 34.28 -4.51 16.56
CA TRP A 417 34.95 -4.28 15.27
C TRP A 417 35.01 -5.49 14.31
N SER A 418 34.79 -6.71 14.83
CA SER A 418 34.80 -7.97 14.10
C SER A 418 33.45 -8.37 13.48
N ASN A 419 32.34 -7.76 13.88
CA ASN A 419 31.02 -8.11 13.35
C ASN A 419 30.70 -7.28 12.10
N HIS A 420 31.21 -7.75 10.97
CA HIS A 420 31.10 -7.18 9.62
C HIS A 420 29.67 -6.93 9.07
N TRP A 421 28.64 -7.21 9.86
CA TRP A 421 27.24 -7.34 9.44
C TRP A 421 26.53 -5.99 9.25
N TRP A 422 27.05 -4.89 9.82
CA TRP A 422 26.38 -3.58 9.87
C TRP A 422 26.95 -2.54 8.90
N HIS A 423 28.12 -2.79 8.30
CA HIS A 423 28.78 -1.86 7.39
C HIS A 423 28.05 -1.57 6.05
N PRO A 424 27.27 -2.50 5.46
CA PRO A 424 26.63 -2.29 4.15
C PRO A 424 25.77 -1.03 3.99
N ALA A 425 25.10 -0.60 5.06
CA ALA A 425 24.17 0.53 5.03
C ALA A 425 24.86 1.92 4.99
N ARG A 426 26.20 1.98 5.09
CA ARG A 426 26.97 3.23 4.93
C ARG A 426 26.83 3.82 3.52
N TYR A 427 26.63 2.97 2.50
CA TYR A 427 26.31 3.42 1.14
C TYR A 427 25.01 4.25 1.17
N ASP A 428 23.90 3.68 1.65
CA ASP A 428 22.62 4.38 1.74
C ASP A 428 22.73 5.69 2.52
N ALA A 429 23.41 5.67 3.67
CA ALA A 429 23.57 6.88 4.49
C ALA A 429 24.24 8.02 3.71
N VAL A 430 25.33 7.74 3.00
CA VAL A 430 26.03 8.76 2.20
C VAL A 430 25.18 9.21 1.01
N ALA A 431 24.55 8.28 0.29
CA ALA A 431 23.72 8.59 -0.88
C ALA A 431 22.51 9.46 -0.52
N ARG A 432 21.90 9.20 0.64
CA ARG A 432 20.65 9.82 1.09
C ARG A 432 20.85 10.98 2.05
N LYS A 433 22.10 11.25 2.44
CA LYS A 433 22.48 12.27 3.43
C LYS A 433 21.89 11.97 4.82
N TRP A 434 21.98 10.72 5.24
CA TRP A 434 21.61 10.32 6.60
C TRP A 434 22.82 10.43 7.52
N PHE A 435 22.60 10.98 8.71
CA PHE A 435 23.65 11.08 9.71
C PHE A 435 23.75 9.76 10.48
N ILE A 436 24.93 9.14 10.47
CA ILE A 436 25.19 7.90 11.20
C ILE A 436 25.51 8.24 12.67
N VAL A 437 24.65 7.84 13.59
CA VAL A 437 24.81 7.99 15.05
C VAL A 437 25.14 6.63 15.64
N ASN A 438 26.20 6.54 16.46
CA ASN A 438 26.56 5.29 17.12
C ASN A 438 25.91 5.21 18.50
N ILE A 439 25.22 4.10 18.76
CA ILE A 439 24.57 3.83 20.04
C ILE A 439 25.30 2.68 20.70
N ASP A 440 25.90 2.93 21.87
CA ASP A 440 26.60 1.92 22.66
C ASP A 440 25.64 0.91 23.32
N ALA A 441 26.20 -0.10 23.98
CA ALA A 441 25.43 -1.19 24.57
C ALA A 441 24.42 -0.76 25.66
N ASN A 442 24.53 0.46 26.19
CA ASN A 442 23.64 1.01 27.23
C ASN A 442 22.45 1.78 26.66
N GLY A 443 22.35 1.95 25.34
CA GLY A 443 21.21 2.62 24.71
C GLY A 443 21.41 4.09 24.38
N TRP A 444 20.29 4.70 24.04
CA TRP A 444 20.21 6.12 23.76
C TRP A 444 20.57 6.95 25.00
N THR A 445 21.50 7.88 24.84
CA THR A 445 21.71 8.98 25.79
C THR A 445 20.79 10.15 25.41
N GLU A 446 20.44 11.02 26.36
CA GLU A 446 19.62 12.19 26.02
C GLU A 446 20.29 13.13 25.01
N ASP A 447 21.61 13.29 25.08
CA ASP A 447 22.36 14.04 24.07
C ASP A 447 22.15 13.48 22.66
N ARG A 448 22.27 12.16 22.46
CA ARG A 448 22.05 11.53 21.16
C ARG A 448 20.59 11.58 20.70
N LEU A 449 19.63 11.55 21.63
CA LEU A 449 18.21 11.66 21.30
C LEU A 449 17.87 13.00 20.66
N THR A 450 18.60 14.07 20.97
CA THR A 450 18.40 15.37 20.30
C THR A 450 18.68 15.34 18.79
N PHE A 451 19.45 14.36 18.27
CA PHE A 451 19.59 14.21 16.82
C PHE A 451 18.24 13.85 16.17
N LEU A 452 17.39 13.07 16.85
CA LEU A 452 16.04 12.75 16.37
C LEU A 452 15.16 13.99 16.30
N ASP A 453 15.42 15.00 17.14
CA ASP A 453 14.67 16.24 17.14
C ASP A 453 14.89 17.08 15.88
N THR A 454 15.94 16.76 15.10
CA THR A 454 16.30 17.47 13.86
C THR A 454 15.71 16.86 12.59
N VAL A 455 15.08 15.68 12.70
CA VAL A 455 14.50 14.95 11.56
C VAL A 455 12.98 14.87 11.66
N PRO A 456 12.24 14.80 10.53
CA PRO A 456 10.78 14.76 10.57
C PRO A 456 10.24 13.52 11.30
N ASN A 457 9.28 13.72 12.21
CA ASN A 457 8.67 12.72 13.12
C ASN A 457 7.91 11.55 12.44
N GLU A 458 8.05 11.36 11.14
CA GLU A 458 7.28 10.37 10.38
C GLU A 458 8.18 9.46 9.54
N GLN A 459 9.48 9.76 9.44
CA GLN A 459 10.43 8.87 8.77
C GLN A 459 10.96 7.83 9.75
N PRO A 460 11.14 6.57 9.33
CA PRO A 460 11.84 5.60 10.15
C PRO A 460 13.28 6.04 10.37
N VAL A 461 13.79 5.73 11.56
CA VAL A 461 15.23 5.70 11.83
C VAL A 461 15.76 4.40 11.27
N TYR A 462 16.84 4.47 10.50
CA TYR A 462 17.42 3.27 9.87
C TYR A 462 18.55 2.69 10.72
N GLY A 463 18.86 1.41 10.59
CA GLY A 463 19.96 0.78 11.31
C GLY A 463 19.50 -0.02 12.53
N TRP A 464 20.47 -0.46 13.33
CA TRP A 464 20.22 -1.23 14.55
C TRP A 464 21.44 -1.13 15.46
N SER A 465 21.26 -1.44 16.75
CA SER A 465 22.38 -1.60 17.69
C SER A 465 22.33 -2.97 18.36
N THR A 466 23.48 -3.64 18.47
CA THR A 466 23.63 -4.94 19.15
C THR A 466 23.72 -4.73 20.66
N MET A 467 22.62 -4.29 21.26
CA MET A 467 22.54 -4.01 22.69
C MET A 467 22.21 -5.24 23.53
N GLN A 468 22.39 -5.14 24.84
CA GLN A 468 21.98 -6.19 25.78
C GLN A 468 20.46 -6.37 25.81
N ASN A 469 19.70 -5.29 25.53
CA ASN A 469 18.25 -5.31 25.41
C ASN A 469 17.82 -4.42 24.23
N GLU A 470 17.00 -4.96 23.34
CA GLU A 470 16.47 -4.26 22.16
C GLU A 470 15.53 -3.11 22.52
N ASP A 471 14.86 -3.15 23.69
CA ASP A 471 14.02 -2.06 24.19
C ASP A 471 14.81 -0.75 24.34
N LEU A 472 16.10 -0.84 24.66
CA LEU A 472 16.98 0.33 24.78
C LEU A 472 17.20 1.00 23.42
N THR A 473 16.95 0.29 22.31
CA THR A 473 16.95 0.84 20.96
C THR A 473 15.56 1.39 20.66
N VAL A 474 14.55 0.51 20.66
CA VAL A 474 13.21 0.76 20.08
C VAL A 474 12.37 1.72 20.94
N GLY A 475 12.41 1.57 22.26
CA GLY A 475 11.56 2.30 23.20
C GLY A 475 11.75 3.81 23.16
N PRO A 476 12.97 4.34 23.33
CA PRO A 476 13.23 5.79 23.31
C PRO A 476 12.82 6.49 22.01
N MET A 477 12.96 5.82 20.87
CA MET A 477 12.50 6.32 19.56
C MET A 477 10.98 6.30 19.44
N THR A 478 10.36 5.17 19.81
CA THR A 478 8.90 5.00 19.77
C THR A 478 8.21 6.12 20.55
N ARG A 479 8.69 6.43 21.76
CA ARG A 479 8.15 7.51 22.58
C ARG A 479 8.22 8.88 21.91
N ARG A 480 9.18 9.11 21.01
CA ARG A 480 9.31 10.35 20.22
C ARG A 480 8.54 10.31 18.90
N GLY A 481 7.81 9.24 18.63
CA GLY A 481 7.04 9.06 17.39
C GLY A 481 7.88 8.52 16.23
N PHE A 482 8.95 7.79 16.50
CA PHE A 482 9.77 7.18 15.45
C PHE A 482 9.63 5.66 15.46
N SER A 483 9.49 5.07 14.28
CA SER A 483 9.77 3.65 14.05
C SER A 483 11.24 3.44 13.74
N ILE A 484 11.72 2.21 13.90
CA ILE A 484 13.05 1.79 13.47
C ILE A 484 12.96 0.73 12.39
N MET A 485 13.76 0.91 11.36
CA MET A 485 14.01 -0.11 10.36
C MET A 485 15.43 -0.61 10.51
N SER A 486 15.60 -1.93 10.48
CA SER A 486 16.89 -2.60 10.33
C SER A 486 17.76 -1.93 9.24
N PRO A 487 19.11 -1.98 9.31
CA PRO A 487 19.97 -1.35 8.31
C PRO A 487 19.58 -1.76 6.88
N GLY A 488 19.67 -0.81 5.96
CA GLY A 488 19.44 -1.05 4.54
C GLY A 488 20.40 -2.07 3.92
N PRO A 489 20.02 -2.67 2.78
CA PRO A 489 20.87 -3.59 2.04
C PRO A 489 22.18 -2.93 1.56
N ILE A 490 23.19 -3.73 1.20
CA ILE A 490 24.26 -3.18 0.37
C ILE A 490 23.65 -2.76 -0.96
N ASN A 491 24.10 -1.64 -1.54
CA ASN A 491 23.58 -1.13 -2.80
C ASN A 491 22.10 -0.68 -2.78
N GLY A 492 21.51 -0.31 -1.65
CA GLY A 492 20.11 0.18 -1.60
C GLY A 492 19.71 1.17 -2.70
N PRO A 493 20.53 2.19 -3.03
CA PRO A 493 20.24 3.11 -4.14
C PRO A 493 20.10 2.43 -5.52
N VAL A 494 20.90 1.40 -5.75
CA VAL A 494 20.97 0.64 -7.01
C VAL A 494 19.85 -0.41 -7.07
N ILE A 495 19.53 -1.08 -5.96
CA ILE A 495 18.40 -2.02 -5.89
C ILE A 495 17.10 -1.27 -6.22
N GLN A 496 16.96 -0.05 -5.72
CA GLN A 496 15.83 0.84 -6.05
C GLN A 496 15.79 1.33 -7.50
N LEU A 497 16.66 0.89 -8.40
CA LEU A 497 16.42 1.11 -9.83
C LEU A 497 15.26 0.20 -10.30
N LEU A 498 15.09 -0.96 -9.68
CA LEU A 498 14.00 -1.92 -9.93
C LEU A 498 12.70 -1.52 -9.22
N ARG A 499 12.17 -0.31 -9.47
CA ARG A 499 11.05 0.23 -8.69
C ARG A 499 9.70 -0.43 -8.96
N PRO A 500 8.82 -0.50 -7.95
CA PRO A 500 7.38 -0.69 -8.15
C PRO A 500 6.80 0.35 -9.12
N GLY A 501 5.81 -0.05 -9.91
CA GLY A 501 5.15 0.77 -10.92
C GLY A 501 5.98 1.04 -12.18
N THR A 502 7.32 0.98 -12.11
CA THR A 502 8.22 1.21 -13.26
C THR A 502 8.79 -0.09 -13.80
N ALA A 503 9.49 -0.86 -12.98
CA ALA A 503 10.11 -2.14 -13.38
C ALA A 503 9.13 -3.32 -13.25
N TYR A 504 8.22 -3.24 -12.27
CA TYR A 504 7.15 -4.21 -12.06
C TYR A 504 5.82 -3.49 -11.81
N PRO A 505 4.72 -3.86 -12.47
CA PRO A 505 3.39 -3.37 -12.12
C PRO A 505 3.11 -3.61 -10.63
N TYR A 506 2.48 -2.64 -9.94
CA TYR A 506 2.10 -2.80 -8.54
C TYR A 506 1.25 -4.05 -8.31
N SER A 507 0.41 -4.43 -9.29
CA SER A 507 -0.40 -5.65 -9.28
C SER A 507 0.42 -6.95 -9.15
N ASN A 508 1.69 -6.95 -9.54
CA ASN A 508 2.56 -8.13 -9.47
C ASN A 508 3.24 -8.27 -8.11
N LEU A 509 3.24 -7.21 -7.31
CA LEU A 509 3.83 -7.20 -5.96
C LEU A 509 2.81 -7.61 -4.89
N GLN A 510 1.59 -7.94 -5.32
CA GLN A 510 0.46 -8.32 -4.49
C GLN A 510 0.56 -9.79 -4.08
N PRO A 511 0.28 -10.14 -2.82
CA PRO A 511 0.15 -11.51 -2.39
C PRO A 511 -1.04 -12.18 -3.08
N LYS A 512 -1.04 -13.51 -3.13
CA LYS A 512 -2.23 -14.28 -3.48
C LYS A 512 -3.09 -14.40 -2.22
N HIS A 513 -4.35 -13.99 -2.32
CA HIS A 513 -5.35 -14.10 -1.26
C HIS A 513 -6.22 -15.35 -1.47
N ARG A 514 -6.73 -15.91 -0.37
CA ARG A 514 -7.80 -16.90 -0.45
C ARG A 514 -9.10 -16.22 -0.79
N THR A 515 -9.86 -16.85 -1.68
CA THR A 515 -11.26 -16.48 -1.88
C THR A 515 -12.10 -17.08 -0.77
N LEU A 516 -13.29 -16.52 -0.52
CA LEU A 516 -14.28 -17.11 0.37
C LEU A 516 -14.58 -18.56 -0.05
N ALA A 517 -14.75 -18.84 -1.33
CA ALA A 517 -14.90 -20.22 -1.82
C ALA A 517 -13.81 -21.21 -1.36
N ASN A 518 -12.62 -20.72 -0.98
CA ASN A 518 -11.49 -21.53 -0.52
C ASN A 518 -11.44 -21.73 1.01
N ILE A 519 -12.44 -21.23 1.75
CA ILE A 519 -12.55 -21.39 3.20
C ILE A 519 -13.39 -22.64 3.49
N THR A 520 -12.76 -23.64 4.11
CA THR A 520 -13.45 -24.89 4.45
C THR A 520 -14.21 -24.73 5.76
N TRP A 521 -15.53 -24.93 5.75
CA TRP A 521 -16.34 -25.00 6.97
C TRP A 521 -16.29 -26.41 7.55
N GLU A 522 -15.26 -26.67 8.36
CA GLU A 522 -15.06 -27.93 9.07
C GLU A 522 -15.33 -27.81 10.57
N ASP A 523 -15.91 -28.86 11.15
CA ASP A 523 -16.23 -29.00 12.58
C ASP A 523 -15.45 -30.18 13.17
N ASN A 524 -15.46 -30.36 14.49
CA ASN A 524 -14.59 -31.32 15.18
C ASN A 524 -13.10 -31.04 14.88
N VAL A 525 -12.73 -29.77 14.75
CA VAL A 525 -11.36 -29.34 14.46
C VAL A 525 -10.90 -28.21 15.36
N HIS A 526 -9.59 -28.04 15.45
CA HIS A 526 -8.92 -26.91 16.10
C HIS A 526 -8.08 -26.17 15.06
N TYR A 527 -8.37 -24.89 14.82
CA TYR A 527 -7.67 -24.09 13.80
C TYR A 527 -6.34 -23.55 14.35
N VAL A 528 -5.26 -23.79 13.63
CA VAL A 528 -3.90 -23.36 13.99
C VAL A 528 -3.34 -22.45 12.90
N CYS A 529 -2.89 -21.26 13.26
CA CYS A 529 -2.07 -20.44 12.37
C CYS A 529 -0.62 -20.47 12.84
N MET A 530 0.31 -20.76 11.92
CA MET A 530 1.75 -20.66 12.17
C MET A 530 2.36 -19.53 11.36
N ALA A 531 3.25 -18.76 11.98
CA ALA A 531 4.04 -17.72 11.32
C ALA A 531 5.50 -17.68 11.80
N LEU A 532 6.40 -17.14 10.97
CA LEU A 532 7.81 -16.93 11.34
C LEU A 532 8.06 -15.53 11.89
N SER A 533 8.69 -15.40 13.06
CA SER A 533 9.12 -14.11 13.60
C SER A 533 10.18 -13.44 12.71
N ASP A 534 10.34 -12.12 12.85
CA ASP A 534 11.42 -11.32 12.23
C ASP A 534 11.50 -11.36 10.70
N THR A 535 10.51 -11.94 10.03
CA THR A 535 10.49 -12.01 8.57
C THR A 535 10.15 -10.65 7.94
N GLY A 536 9.72 -9.67 8.74
CA GLY A 536 9.66 -8.24 8.44
C GLY A 536 10.98 -7.49 8.54
N ASN A 537 12.06 -8.15 8.95
CA ASN A 537 13.37 -7.51 8.98
C ASN A 537 13.89 -7.36 7.54
N ILE A 538 14.15 -6.14 7.05
CA ILE A 538 14.65 -5.97 5.67
C ILE A 538 16.00 -6.65 5.42
N ASN A 539 16.80 -6.89 6.46
CA ASN A 539 18.02 -7.69 6.33
C ASN A 539 17.71 -9.14 5.92
N TYR A 540 16.54 -9.64 6.28
CA TYR A 540 16.12 -11.00 5.95
C TYR A 540 15.90 -11.16 4.43
N PHE A 541 15.24 -10.18 3.81
CA PHE A 541 15.10 -10.10 2.35
C PHE A 541 16.45 -9.95 1.66
N TRP A 542 17.25 -8.99 2.14
CA TRP A 542 18.60 -8.77 1.65
C TRP A 542 19.50 -10.02 1.71
N ARG A 543 19.34 -10.86 2.75
CA ARG A 543 20.10 -12.13 2.91
C ARG A 543 19.62 -13.24 1.99
N GLY A 544 18.65 -12.98 1.12
CA GLY A 544 18.18 -13.92 0.11
C GLY A 544 17.17 -14.92 0.64
N TRP A 545 16.31 -14.47 1.57
CA TRP A 545 15.16 -15.24 2.07
C TRP A 545 14.34 -15.94 0.97
N PRO A 546 14.00 -15.29 -0.16
CA PRO A 546 13.26 -15.94 -1.25
C PRO A 546 13.94 -17.19 -1.83
N PHE A 547 15.24 -17.36 -1.63
CA PHE A 547 16.06 -18.40 -2.24
C PHE A 547 16.61 -19.41 -1.22
N SER A 548 16.34 -19.19 0.07
CA SER A 548 16.82 -20.06 1.13
C SER A 548 16.07 -21.38 1.16
N THR A 549 16.82 -22.49 1.14
CA THR A 549 16.30 -23.87 1.17
C THR A 549 15.76 -24.29 2.54
N THR A 550 15.77 -23.39 3.53
CA THR A 550 15.11 -23.60 4.81
C THR A 550 13.91 -22.67 5.02
N GLU A 551 13.65 -21.78 4.06
CA GLU A 551 12.61 -20.74 4.13
C GLU A 551 11.71 -20.80 2.88
N TRP A 552 11.68 -19.76 2.05
CA TRP A 552 10.79 -19.70 0.89
C TRP A 552 11.11 -20.76 -0.17
N ALA A 553 12.37 -21.17 -0.32
CA ALA A 553 12.76 -22.24 -1.23
C ALA A 553 12.86 -23.61 -0.54
N ALA A 554 12.25 -23.77 0.64
CA ALA A 554 12.29 -25.02 1.38
C ALA A 554 11.68 -26.19 0.60
N PRO A 555 12.34 -27.37 0.58
CA PRO A 555 11.77 -28.58 -0.02
C PRO A 555 10.38 -28.90 0.54
N GLY A 556 9.43 -29.21 -0.34
CA GLY A 556 8.06 -29.54 0.04
C GLY A 556 7.13 -28.35 0.30
N ARG A 557 7.62 -27.09 0.39
CA ARG A 557 6.73 -25.92 0.49
C ARG A 557 5.75 -25.83 -0.68
N ASN A 558 6.28 -26.05 -1.89
CA ASN A 558 5.56 -26.02 -3.15
C ASN A 558 4.82 -27.32 -3.49
N ASP A 559 4.74 -28.28 -2.57
CA ASP A 559 3.96 -29.49 -2.82
C ASP A 559 2.48 -29.13 -2.98
N PRO A 560 1.85 -29.37 -4.15
CA PRO A 560 0.44 -29.09 -4.34
C PRO A 560 -0.46 -29.88 -3.37
N ASN A 561 0.03 -31.00 -2.84
CA ASN A 561 -0.66 -31.88 -1.89
C ASN A 561 -0.36 -31.56 -0.42
N ARG A 562 0.43 -30.51 -0.12
CA ARG A 562 0.84 -30.13 1.25
C ARG A 562 -0.34 -30.07 2.23
N GLY A 563 -1.50 -29.61 1.79
CA GLY A 563 -2.75 -29.68 2.57
C GLY A 563 -2.86 -28.68 3.74
N TRP A 564 -1.80 -27.94 4.08
CA TRP A 564 -1.78 -26.99 5.21
C TRP A 564 -1.25 -25.61 4.82
N GLY A 565 -1.79 -24.57 5.44
CA GLY A 565 -1.41 -23.17 5.24
C GLY A 565 -0.26 -22.71 6.16
N PHE A 566 0.55 -21.76 5.69
CA PHE A 566 1.63 -21.14 6.45
C PHE A 566 1.70 -19.64 6.18
N THR A 567 1.96 -18.86 7.23
CA THR A 567 2.04 -17.39 7.14
C THR A 567 3.49 -16.94 7.16
N TRP A 568 3.84 -16.05 6.23
CA TRP A 568 5.14 -15.43 6.11
C TRP A 568 4.99 -13.94 6.42
N ASN A 569 5.67 -13.43 7.44
CA ASN A 569 5.60 -12.00 7.73
C ASN A 569 6.54 -11.23 6.81
N ARG A 570 6.20 -9.98 6.48
CA ARG A 570 6.94 -9.16 5.53
C ARG A 570 7.00 -7.70 5.97
N PRO A 571 8.08 -6.97 5.61
CA PRO A 571 8.13 -5.52 5.76
C PRO A 571 7.28 -4.92 4.66
N MET A 572 6.00 -4.74 4.93
CA MET A 572 5.10 -4.11 3.98
C MET A 572 5.42 -2.60 3.87
N GLY A 573 5.17 -2.02 2.69
CA GLY A 573 5.63 -0.67 2.37
C GLY A 573 7.11 -0.59 2.06
N ILE A 574 7.95 -0.47 3.09
CA ILE A 574 9.40 -0.29 2.98
C ILE A 574 10.06 -1.43 2.19
N GLY A 575 9.68 -2.68 2.45
CA GLY A 575 10.25 -3.84 1.76
C GLY A 575 9.80 -3.93 0.29
N ALA A 576 8.53 -3.65 0.00
CA ALA A 576 8.01 -3.66 -1.36
C ALA A 576 8.66 -2.58 -2.24
N ASP A 577 8.97 -1.42 -1.65
CA ASP A 577 9.70 -0.33 -2.29
C ASP A 577 11.14 -0.68 -2.65
N MET A 578 11.84 -1.31 -1.70
CA MET A 578 13.27 -1.60 -1.85
C MET A 578 13.49 -2.87 -2.67
N PHE A 579 12.69 -3.92 -2.47
CA PHE A 579 12.92 -5.26 -3.00
C PHE A 579 11.80 -5.73 -3.94
N ALA A 580 11.37 -4.87 -4.87
CA ALA A 580 10.25 -5.18 -5.77
C ALA A 580 10.49 -6.47 -6.59
N ALA A 581 11.73 -6.76 -6.99
CA ALA A 581 12.08 -8.00 -7.68
C ALA A 581 11.80 -9.24 -6.83
N ASP A 582 12.22 -9.21 -5.55
CA ASP A 582 11.96 -10.30 -4.61
C ASP A 582 10.46 -10.45 -4.39
N TYR A 583 9.73 -9.35 -4.20
CA TYR A 583 8.27 -9.33 -4.06
C TYR A 583 7.54 -9.89 -5.28
N ASN A 584 8.01 -9.58 -6.49
CA ASN A 584 7.46 -10.16 -7.72
C ASN A 584 7.70 -11.67 -7.77
N TYR A 585 8.92 -12.12 -7.46
CA TYR A 585 9.29 -13.53 -7.49
C TYR A 585 8.46 -14.37 -6.52
N VAL A 586 8.40 -13.98 -5.26
CA VAL A 586 7.64 -14.67 -4.23
C VAL A 586 6.13 -14.61 -4.45
N SER A 587 5.61 -13.52 -5.03
CA SER A 587 4.20 -13.44 -5.38
C SER A 587 3.88 -14.40 -6.52
N SER A 588 4.72 -14.46 -7.56
CA SER A 588 4.55 -15.40 -8.68
C SER A 588 4.65 -16.88 -8.24
N THR A 589 5.55 -17.20 -7.31
CA THR A 589 5.82 -18.56 -6.82
C THR A 589 5.02 -18.97 -5.58
N SER A 590 4.10 -18.11 -5.11
CA SER A 590 3.20 -18.42 -4.00
C SER A 590 2.12 -19.42 -4.41
N THR A 591 1.74 -20.28 -3.47
CA THR A 591 0.65 -21.24 -3.61
C THR A 591 -0.56 -20.79 -2.78
N LYS A 592 -1.69 -21.51 -2.88
CA LYS A 592 -2.88 -21.28 -2.01
C LYS A 592 -2.62 -21.54 -0.50
N TRP A 593 -1.46 -22.08 -0.19
CA TRP A 593 -1.02 -22.43 1.16
C TRP A 593 -0.07 -21.39 1.76
N ASP A 594 0.25 -20.33 1.03
CA ASP A 594 1.11 -19.25 1.50
C ASP A 594 0.29 -17.98 1.66
N PHE A 595 0.52 -17.28 2.76
CA PHE A 595 -0.04 -15.95 2.99
C PHE A 595 1.02 -15.01 3.51
N PHE A 596 0.90 -13.72 3.20
CA PHE A 596 1.82 -12.69 3.64
C PHE A 596 1.13 -11.73 4.59
N ALA A 597 1.66 -11.59 5.80
CA ALA A 597 1.17 -10.66 6.80
C ALA A 597 2.18 -9.54 7.05
N SER A 598 1.68 -8.39 7.53
CA SER A 598 2.56 -7.33 8.01
C SER A 598 3.25 -7.78 9.31
N ASP A 599 4.58 -7.68 9.39
CA ASP A 599 5.33 -8.06 10.59
C ASP A 599 5.18 -7.00 11.71
N CYS A 600 5.95 -7.12 12.79
CA CYS A 600 5.83 -6.32 14.01
C CYS A 600 6.51 -4.94 13.88
N SER A 601 5.88 -3.79 14.14
CA SER A 601 4.43 -3.52 14.15
C SER A 601 3.96 -3.00 12.78
N GLY A 602 4.66 -3.44 11.73
CA GLY A 602 4.26 -3.40 10.33
C GLY A 602 4.63 -2.09 9.66
N TYR A 603 4.04 -1.03 10.18
CA TYR A 603 4.00 0.26 9.53
C TYR A 603 5.29 1.05 9.75
N GLY A 604 6.02 1.36 8.67
CA GLY A 604 7.31 2.04 8.78
C GLY A 604 8.39 1.30 9.59
N GLY A 605 8.21 0.02 9.96
CA GLY A 605 9.18 -0.78 10.73
C GLY A 605 8.75 -1.15 12.15
N TYR A 606 9.74 -1.37 13.03
CA TYR A 606 9.56 -1.79 14.42
C TYR A 606 9.27 -0.61 15.34
N TYR A 607 8.24 -0.73 16.20
CA TYR A 607 7.88 0.22 17.26
C TYR A 607 6.81 -0.39 18.18
N TYR A 608 6.59 0.24 19.33
CA TYR A 608 5.52 -0.13 20.29
C TYR A 608 4.32 0.83 20.18
N PRO A 609 3.16 0.40 19.66
CA PRO A 609 2.00 1.28 19.51
C PRO A 609 1.51 1.87 20.84
N ASP A 610 1.68 1.16 21.95
CA ASP A 610 1.29 1.63 23.29
C ASP A 610 2.19 2.75 23.84
N TRP A 611 3.36 2.98 23.24
CA TRP A 611 4.27 4.07 23.60
C TRP A 611 4.43 5.13 22.52
N TYR A 612 3.85 4.92 21.33
CA TYR A 612 4.13 5.75 20.16
C TYR A 612 3.76 7.21 20.40
N GLY A 613 4.71 8.12 20.18
CA GLY A 613 4.49 9.56 20.31
C GLY A 613 4.23 10.05 21.74
N THR A 614 4.34 9.23 22.79
CA THR A 614 4.02 9.66 24.18
C THR A 614 4.81 10.87 24.69
N ASN A 615 5.94 11.22 24.07
CA ASN A 615 6.77 12.38 24.39
C ASN A 615 6.69 13.52 23.35
N ARG A 616 5.87 13.41 22.30
CA ARG A 616 5.73 14.40 21.20
C ARG A 616 4.29 14.47 20.67
N THR A 617 3.97 15.42 19.78
CA THR A 617 2.63 15.52 19.14
C THR A 617 2.46 14.59 17.94
N ALA A 618 3.30 13.56 17.79
CA ALA A 618 3.21 12.63 16.67
C ALA A 618 2.00 11.71 16.82
N SER A 619 1.16 11.64 15.79
CA SER A 619 -0.04 10.82 15.78
C SER A 619 0.29 9.41 15.30
N LEU A 620 -0.03 8.40 16.12
CA LEU A 620 0.03 7.01 15.70
C LEU A 620 -0.87 6.77 14.48
N GLN A 621 -2.10 7.32 14.47
CA GLN A 621 -3.01 7.17 13.35
C GLN A 621 -2.41 7.69 12.03
N SER A 622 -1.74 8.84 12.06
CA SER A 622 -1.07 9.42 10.89
C SER A 622 0.09 8.56 10.38
N HIS A 623 0.87 7.98 11.31
CA HIS A 623 1.96 7.06 10.98
C HIS A 623 1.46 5.81 10.26
N ILE A 624 0.39 5.19 10.76
CA ILE A 624 -0.25 4.04 10.11
C ILE A 624 -0.86 4.43 8.76
N ALA A 625 -1.55 5.58 8.69
CA ALA A 625 -2.23 6.04 7.49
C ALA A 625 -1.28 6.31 6.31
N ARG A 626 -0.01 6.68 6.58
CA ARG A 626 1.02 6.86 5.55
C ARG A 626 1.25 5.61 4.71
N ASP A 627 1.13 4.45 5.35
CA ASP A 627 1.30 3.16 4.71
C ASP A 627 0.04 2.64 4.03
N ARG A 628 -1.08 3.36 4.12
CA ARG A 628 -2.36 2.90 3.60
C ARG A 628 -2.29 2.54 2.12
N ASP A 629 -1.54 3.30 1.33
CA ASP A 629 -1.38 3.05 -0.11
C ASP A 629 -0.59 1.75 -0.39
N TYR A 630 0.29 1.32 0.53
CA TYR A 630 0.88 -0.03 0.53
C TYR A 630 0.01 -1.06 1.27
N SER A 631 -0.99 -0.62 2.04
CA SER A 631 -1.87 -1.47 2.82
C SER A 631 -2.94 -2.12 1.96
N ASP A 632 -3.41 -1.38 0.95
CA ASP A 632 -4.28 -1.82 -0.16
C ASP A 632 -3.59 -2.84 -1.08
N ILE A 633 -2.39 -3.30 -0.70
CA ILE A 633 -1.60 -4.26 -1.46
C ILE A 633 -1.42 -5.60 -0.73
N ALA A 634 -1.53 -5.68 0.61
CA ALA A 634 -1.35 -6.96 1.32
C ALA A 634 -1.83 -6.99 2.78
N GLN A 635 -2.35 -5.90 3.34
CA GLN A 635 -2.28 -5.68 4.80
C GLN A 635 -3.63 -5.73 5.51
N VAL A 636 -4.41 -6.76 5.19
CA VAL A 636 -5.63 -7.07 5.95
C VAL A 636 -5.27 -7.63 7.34
N CYS A 637 -4.07 -8.22 7.50
CA CYS A 637 -3.62 -8.86 8.74
C CYS A 637 -2.23 -8.36 9.16
N GLY A 638 -2.01 -8.21 10.47
CA GLY A 638 -0.68 -7.84 10.99
C GLY A 638 -0.36 -8.42 12.36
N ILE A 639 0.93 -8.50 12.66
CA ILE A 639 1.43 -8.81 14.00
C ILE A 639 1.88 -7.51 14.66
N VAL A 640 1.57 -7.35 15.94
CA VAL A 640 1.77 -6.11 16.69
C VAL A 640 2.49 -6.43 17.99
N MET A 641 3.59 -5.73 18.23
CA MET A 641 4.36 -5.85 19.47
C MET A 641 4.03 -4.72 20.44
N PHE A 642 3.84 -5.05 21.71
CA PHE A 642 3.60 -4.07 22.77
C PHE A 642 4.70 -4.12 23.83
N HIS A 643 4.94 -3.00 24.52
CA HIS A 643 5.91 -2.97 25.61
C HIS A 643 5.25 -3.21 26.97
N GLU A 644 4.23 -2.44 27.37
CA GLU A 644 3.62 -2.50 28.71
C GLU A 644 2.20 -3.07 28.72
N MET A 645 1.59 -3.26 27.56
CA MET A 645 0.20 -3.69 27.47
C MET A 645 -0.03 -5.01 28.25
N ALA A 646 -0.75 -4.91 29.36
CA ALA A 646 -1.03 -6.06 30.22
C ALA A 646 -2.05 -7.03 29.59
N ASN A 647 -2.96 -6.51 28.76
CA ASN A 647 -3.95 -7.29 28.02
C ASN A 647 -4.43 -6.51 26.78
N LEU A 648 -5.04 -7.24 25.84
CA LEU A 648 -5.45 -6.71 24.54
C LEU A 648 -6.64 -5.73 24.58
N THR A 649 -7.29 -5.55 25.73
CA THR A 649 -8.38 -4.57 25.88
C THR A 649 -7.90 -3.15 25.61
N ASN A 650 -6.63 -2.87 25.93
CA ASN A 650 -6.00 -1.55 25.77
C ASN A 650 -5.38 -1.34 24.37
N PHE A 651 -5.68 -2.20 23.38
CA PHE A 651 -5.24 -1.99 22.01
C PHE A 651 -5.60 -0.56 21.53
N PRO A 652 -4.63 0.25 21.04
CA PRO A 652 -4.86 1.63 20.66
C PRO A 652 -5.85 1.75 19.50
N ASN A 653 -6.95 2.50 19.71
CA ASN A 653 -7.92 2.75 18.64
C ASN A 653 -7.31 3.51 17.46
N GLU A 654 -6.32 4.37 17.72
CA GLU A 654 -5.56 5.10 16.69
C GLU A 654 -4.90 4.16 15.68
N PHE A 655 -4.38 3.01 16.15
CA PHE A 655 -3.80 1.99 15.29
C PHE A 655 -4.86 1.36 14.37
N LEU A 656 -6.02 1.04 14.94
CA LEU A 656 -7.15 0.45 14.22
C LEU A 656 -7.75 1.41 13.18
N ASN A 657 -7.83 2.69 13.52
CA ASN A 657 -8.38 3.75 12.69
C ASN A 657 -7.42 4.17 11.57
N GLY A 658 -6.11 4.00 11.76
CA GLY A 658 -5.11 4.32 10.75
C GLY A 658 -5.06 3.32 9.59
N ASN A 659 -5.36 2.03 9.84
CA ASN A 659 -5.57 1.06 8.77
C ASN A 659 -6.96 1.29 8.18
N SER A 660 -7.16 1.23 6.86
CA SER A 660 -8.50 1.39 6.28
C SER A 660 -9.38 0.18 6.52
N LYS A 661 -8.90 -1.07 6.40
CA LYS A 661 -9.74 -2.27 6.28
C LYS A 661 -9.14 -3.53 6.95
N PRO A 662 -8.85 -3.52 8.26
CA PRO A 662 -8.23 -4.66 8.94
C PRO A 662 -9.19 -5.85 9.09
N LEU A 663 -8.68 -7.05 8.80
CA LEU A 663 -9.32 -8.35 9.03
C LEU A 663 -9.02 -8.87 10.44
N GLY A 664 -7.84 -8.57 10.98
CA GLY A 664 -7.47 -8.88 12.35
C GLY A 664 -6.01 -8.59 12.66
N TYR A 665 -5.67 -8.57 13.95
CA TYR A 665 -4.30 -8.38 14.43
C TYR A 665 -3.91 -9.45 15.44
N VAL A 666 -2.64 -9.84 15.43
CA VAL A 666 -2.06 -10.68 16.49
C VAL A 666 -1.18 -9.81 17.38
N GLY A 667 -1.44 -9.80 18.68
CA GLY A 667 -0.68 -9.06 19.69
C GLY A 667 0.18 -9.97 20.56
N PHE A 668 1.37 -9.48 20.94
CA PHE A 668 2.18 -10.06 22.02
C PHE A 668 3.01 -8.98 22.74
N LYS A 669 3.39 -9.26 23.99
CA LYS A 669 4.31 -8.38 24.73
C LYS A 669 5.75 -8.70 24.35
N TYR A 670 6.49 -7.74 23.80
CA TYR A 670 7.83 -7.97 23.26
C TYR A 670 8.82 -8.45 24.31
N VAL A 671 8.85 -7.82 25.48
CA VAL A 671 9.73 -8.22 26.59
C VAL A 671 8.89 -8.64 27.80
N PRO A 672 8.96 -9.91 28.27
CA PRO A 672 9.87 -11.00 27.87
C PRO A 672 9.27 -12.00 26.86
N TYR A 673 8.63 -11.56 25.77
CA TYR A 673 7.85 -12.41 24.85
C TYR A 673 6.68 -13.11 25.54
N THR A 674 5.80 -12.33 26.17
CA THR A 674 4.63 -12.90 26.86
C THR A 674 3.55 -13.27 25.85
N SER A 675 3.16 -14.55 25.85
CA SER A 675 1.93 -14.98 25.21
C SER A 675 0.73 -14.43 25.97
N TYR A 676 -0.27 -13.92 25.26
CA TYR A 676 -1.56 -13.56 25.86
C TYR A 676 -2.54 -14.75 25.80
N GLY A 677 -2.02 -15.97 25.65
CA GLY A 677 -2.75 -17.23 25.78
C GLY A 677 -3.95 -17.38 24.84
N GLY A 678 -3.85 -16.88 23.61
CA GLY A 678 -4.95 -17.00 22.64
C GLY A 678 -6.15 -16.10 22.91
N THR A 679 -6.07 -15.17 23.88
CA THR A 679 -7.20 -14.27 24.19
C THR A 679 -7.60 -13.42 22.98
N VAL A 680 -8.90 -13.18 22.80
CA VAL A 680 -9.43 -12.38 21.68
C VAL A 680 -10.15 -11.19 22.30
N ASN A 681 -9.75 -10.01 21.88
CA ASN A 681 -10.48 -8.78 22.13
C ASN A 681 -11.10 -8.28 20.83
N TRP A 682 -12.41 -8.06 20.83
CA TRP A 682 -13.13 -7.54 19.68
C TRP A 682 -13.20 -6.02 19.77
N LYS A 683 -12.57 -5.33 18.82
CA LYS A 683 -12.60 -3.86 18.74
C LYS A 683 -13.60 -3.41 17.67
N PRO A 684 -14.59 -2.57 18.03
CA PRO A 684 -15.46 -1.97 17.04
C PRO A 684 -14.68 -0.92 16.26
N LYS A 685 -14.82 -0.94 14.94
CA LYS A 685 -14.34 0.07 14.02
C LYS A 685 -15.51 0.66 13.28
N VAL A 686 -15.66 1.98 13.36
CA VAL A 686 -16.72 2.71 12.66
C VAL A 686 -16.17 3.16 11.31
N TYR A 687 -16.85 2.76 10.23
CA TYR A 687 -16.55 3.23 8.88
C TYR A 687 -17.47 4.39 8.57
N THR A 688 -16.94 5.60 8.70
CA THR A 688 -17.68 6.88 8.58
C THR A 688 -18.41 7.01 7.24
N ASN A 689 -17.81 6.53 6.14
CA ASN A 689 -18.40 6.61 4.80
C ASN A 689 -19.39 5.50 4.46
N GLU A 690 -19.43 4.43 5.26
CA GLU A 690 -20.17 3.20 4.91
C GLU A 690 -21.25 2.84 5.95
N HIS A 691 -21.40 3.67 7.00
CA HIS A 691 -22.42 3.57 8.05
C HIS A 691 -22.50 2.20 8.75
N TYR A 692 -21.40 1.43 8.80
CA TYR A 692 -21.34 0.18 9.56
C TYR A 692 -20.21 0.16 10.60
N ILE A 693 -20.43 -0.69 11.60
CA ILE A 693 -19.44 -1.02 12.62
C ILE A 693 -18.90 -2.41 12.31
N ASP A 694 -17.57 -2.51 12.16
CA ASP A 694 -16.90 -3.79 12.03
C ASP A 694 -16.27 -4.21 13.36
N ASN A 695 -16.43 -5.48 13.74
CA ASN A 695 -15.73 -6.04 14.89
C ASN A 695 -14.44 -6.69 14.40
N VAL A 696 -13.31 -6.06 14.74
CA VAL A 696 -11.98 -6.51 14.34
C VAL A 696 -11.38 -7.31 15.50
N PRO A 697 -10.99 -8.58 15.28
CA PRO A 697 -10.39 -9.38 16.32
C PRO A 697 -8.92 -9.00 16.55
N ILE A 698 -8.59 -8.73 17.81
CA ILE A 698 -7.21 -8.61 18.30
C ILE A 698 -6.91 -9.87 19.09
N VAL A 699 -6.02 -10.71 18.56
CA VAL A 699 -5.76 -12.06 19.06
C VAL A 699 -4.41 -12.12 19.76
N GLY A 700 -4.36 -12.72 20.93
CA GLY A 700 -3.14 -12.96 21.66
C GLY A 700 -2.38 -14.12 21.06
N MET A 701 -1.07 -13.99 20.89
CA MET A 701 -0.22 -15.15 20.60
C MET A 701 -0.42 -16.23 21.67
N ASP A 702 -0.65 -17.48 21.28
CA ASP A 702 -0.72 -18.62 22.21
C ASP A 702 0.67 -19.12 22.57
N TYR A 703 1.49 -19.37 21.53
CA TYR A 703 2.76 -20.06 21.66
C TYR A 703 3.85 -19.33 20.88
N PHE A 704 5.02 -19.18 21.49
CA PHE A 704 6.24 -18.73 20.82
C PHE A 704 7.28 -19.85 20.85
N VAL A 705 7.48 -20.52 19.72
CA VAL A 705 8.47 -21.57 19.56
C VAL A 705 9.85 -20.93 19.46
N TYR A 706 10.59 -20.98 20.58
CA TYR A 706 11.90 -20.37 20.74
C TYR A 706 12.73 -21.13 21.79
N ASP A 707 13.86 -20.57 22.25
CA ASP A 707 14.85 -21.25 23.10
C ASP A 707 14.27 -21.98 24.33
N ARG A 708 13.19 -21.45 24.92
CA ARG A 708 12.53 -21.97 26.14
C ARG A 708 11.23 -22.75 25.89
N PHE A 709 10.74 -22.78 24.66
CA PHE A 709 9.54 -23.52 24.26
C PHE A 709 9.77 -24.16 22.89
N ARG A 710 10.14 -25.43 22.91
CA ARG A 710 10.65 -26.20 21.77
C ARG A 710 9.51 -26.73 20.88
N PRO A 711 9.80 -27.15 19.63
CA PRO A 711 8.79 -27.66 18.70
C PRO A 711 7.95 -28.81 19.28
N GLN A 712 8.56 -29.80 19.93
CA GLN A 712 7.82 -30.90 20.56
C GLN A 712 6.87 -30.41 21.67
N GLN A 713 7.25 -29.41 22.46
CA GLN A 713 6.37 -28.83 23.48
C GLN A 713 5.17 -28.11 22.85
N CYS A 714 5.36 -27.50 21.68
CA CYS A 714 4.26 -26.94 20.89
C CYS A 714 3.32 -28.04 20.38
N VAL A 715 3.87 -29.16 19.89
CA VAL A 715 3.08 -30.34 19.49
C VAL A 715 2.23 -30.85 20.65
N ASP A 716 2.86 -31.07 21.81
CA ASP A 716 2.16 -31.57 23.01
C ASP A 716 1.06 -30.60 23.45
N ALA A 717 1.33 -29.29 23.42
CA ALA A 717 0.37 -28.25 23.78
C ALA A 717 -0.82 -28.20 22.81
N LEU A 718 -0.57 -28.27 21.50
CA LEU A 718 -1.63 -28.32 20.48
C LEU A 718 -2.46 -29.59 20.60
N ASN A 719 -1.82 -30.75 20.79
CA ASN A 719 -2.51 -32.03 20.93
C ASN A 719 -3.36 -32.13 22.20
N SER A 720 -3.11 -31.28 23.20
CA SER A 720 -3.94 -31.13 24.40
C SER A 720 -5.21 -30.30 24.20
N LYS A 721 -5.33 -29.59 23.07
CA LYS A 721 -6.51 -28.77 22.75
C LYS A 721 -7.69 -29.65 22.33
N THR A 722 -8.89 -29.23 22.72
CA THR A 722 -10.13 -29.89 22.34
C THR A 722 -10.55 -29.48 20.95
N ALA A 723 -10.99 -30.43 20.14
CA ALA A 723 -11.64 -30.16 18.87
C ALA A 723 -13.16 -30.22 19.08
N ASN A 724 -13.84 -29.08 19.03
CA ASN A 724 -15.26 -28.97 19.37
C ASN A 724 -16.16 -29.09 18.13
N ASP A 725 -17.43 -29.46 18.37
CA ASP A 725 -18.50 -29.51 17.37
C ASP A 725 -19.77 -28.84 17.92
N PRO A 726 -20.16 -27.67 17.37
CA PRO A 726 -19.48 -26.93 16.31
C PRO A 726 -18.18 -26.25 16.82
N VAL A 727 -17.33 -25.79 15.89
CA VAL A 727 -16.30 -24.80 16.24
C VAL A 727 -16.99 -23.47 16.52
N ASP A 728 -17.10 -23.12 17.80
CA ASP A 728 -17.84 -21.96 18.30
C ASP A 728 -17.18 -21.26 19.49
N ASN A 729 -15.98 -21.70 19.88
CA ASN A 729 -15.24 -21.17 21.00
C ASN A 729 -13.89 -20.57 20.57
N ILE A 730 -13.49 -19.50 21.25
CA ILE A 730 -12.14 -18.93 21.12
C ILE A 730 -11.04 -19.98 21.35
N ASN A 731 -11.27 -20.93 22.26
CA ASN A 731 -10.32 -21.98 22.59
C ASN A 731 -10.13 -23.03 21.47
N ASP A 732 -10.91 -22.96 20.38
CA ASP A 732 -10.75 -23.79 19.18
C ASP A 732 -9.73 -23.22 18.19
N PHE A 733 -9.07 -22.13 18.57
CA PHE A 733 -8.12 -21.41 17.75
C PHE A 733 -6.78 -21.29 18.48
N SER A 734 -5.67 -21.43 17.76
CA SER A 734 -4.34 -21.12 18.29
C SER A 734 -3.46 -20.43 17.26
N TYR A 735 -2.71 -19.44 17.73
CA TYR A 735 -1.66 -18.78 16.96
C TYR A 735 -0.27 -19.14 17.50
N VAL A 736 0.57 -19.66 16.62
CA VAL A 736 1.94 -20.07 16.90
C VAL A 736 2.91 -19.17 16.15
N LEU A 737 3.76 -18.47 16.88
CA LEU A 737 4.92 -17.77 16.33
C LEU A 737 6.15 -18.68 16.44
N ILE A 738 6.93 -18.82 15.38
CA ILE A 738 8.15 -19.64 15.35
C ILE A 738 9.33 -18.69 15.14
N ASN A 739 10.33 -18.76 16.01
CA ASN A 739 11.52 -17.94 15.83
C ASN A 739 12.29 -18.35 14.56
N CYS A 740 12.58 -17.38 13.69
CA CYS A 740 13.23 -17.69 12.41
C CYS A 740 14.76 -17.88 12.52
N TRP A 741 15.36 -17.55 13.66
CA TRP A 741 16.81 -17.59 13.86
C TRP A 741 17.29 -18.87 14.56
N THR A 742 16.43 -19.54 15.33
CA THR A 742 16.79 -20.74 16.07
C THR A 742 16.89 -21.97 15.17
N ASP A 743 18.02 -22.67 15.29
CA ASP A 743 18.15 -24.06 14.85
C ASP A 743 17.80 -24.98 16.01
N PHE A 744 16.75 -25.77 15.84
CA PHE A 744 16.25 -26.68 16.87
C PHE A 744 16.92 -28.05 16.80
N GLY A 745 17.87 -28.28 15.87
CA GLY A 745 18.56 -29.55 15.72
C GLY A 745 17.79 -30.50 14.81
N ALA A 746 17.25 -31.59 15.35
CA ALA A 746 16.60 -32.63 14.55
C ALA A 746 15.28 -32.15 13.90
N GLU A 747 14.59 -31.24 14.56
CA GLU A 747 13.38 -30.57 14.09
C GLU A 747 13.69 -29.51 13.01
N GLY A 748 14.97 -29.17 12.84
CA GLY A 748 15.46 -28.22 11.85
C GLY A 748 15.23 -26.76 12.25
N ARG A 749 15.04 -25.90 11.25
CA ARG A 749 14.81 -24.46 11.41
C ARG A 749 13.69 -23.96 10.50
N GLN A 750 13.05 -22.85 10.89
CA GLN A 750 12.14 -22.08 10.03
C GLN A 750 10.98 -22.93 9.46
N PHE A 751 10.87 -23.08 8.14
CA PHE A 751 9.77 -23.83 7.53
C PHE A 751 9.74 -25.31 7.97
N SER A 752 10.91 -25.93 8.15
CA SER A 752 11.02 -27.32 8.60
C SER A 752 10.44 -27.53 9.99
N VAL A 753 10.54 -26.53 10.88
CA VAL A 753 9.93 -26.57 12.22
C VAL A 753 8.41 -26.54 12.12
N GLY A 754 7.85 -25.67 11.27
CA GLY A 754 6.42 -25.65 11.00
C GLY A 754 5.92 -26.98 10.44
N LYS A 755 6.69 -27.58 9.52
CA LYS A 755 6.39 -28.92 8.98
C LYS A 755 6.44 -30.00 10.08
N TYR A 756 7.46 -29.97 10.93
CA TYR A 756 7.59 -30.90 12.05
C TYR A 756 6.38 -30.81 13.00
N ILE A 757 5.95 -29.60 13.35
CA ILE A 757 4.76 -29.41 14.20
C ILE A 757 3.52 -29.97 13.51
N TYR A 758 3.32 -29.67 12.22
CA TYR A 758 2.21 -30.22 11.44
C TYR A 758 2.21 -31.76 11.43
N ASP A 759 3.33 -32.38 11.08
CA ASP A 759 3.44 -33.83 10.91
C ASP A 759 3.21 -34.62 12.21
N ASN A 760 3.43 -34.00 13.38
CA ASN A 760 3.38 -34.66 14.69
C ASN A 760 2.13 -34.28 15.50
N THR A 761 1.21 -33.50 14.93
CA THR A 761 -0.06 -33.15 15.59
C THR A 761 -1.23 -34.04 15.17
N ASN A 762 -2.28 -34.05 16.00
CA ASN A 762 -3.47 -34.85 15.79
C ASN A 762 -4.16 -34.49 14.46
N SER A 763 -4.85 -35.46 13.85
CA SER A 763 -5.65 -35.24 12.63
C SER A 763 -6.86 -34.32 12.82
N SER A 764 -7.14 -33.84 14.03
CA SER A 764 -8.15 -32.80 14.32
C SER A 764 -7.60 -31.37 14.19
N MET A 765 -6.29 -31.19 14.03
CA MET A 765 -5.69 -29.86 13.85
C MET A 765 -5.82 -29.41 12.40
N ARG A 766 -6.24 -28.16 12.18
CA ARG A 766 -6.35 -27.54 10.85
C ARG A 766 -5.41 -26.35 10.76
N PHE A 767 -4.29 -26.58 10.08
CA PHE A 767 -3.27 -25.57 9.89
C PHE A 767 -3.63 -24.68 8.71
N VAL A 768 -3.92 -23.41 9.01
CA VAL A 768 -4.45 -22.43 8.08
C VAL A 768 -3.55 -21.20 8.02
N THR A 769 -3.64 -20.46 6.92
CA THR A 769 -3.00 -19.15 6.80
C THR A 769 -3.65 -18.13 7.75
N LEU A 770 -2.96 -17.04 8.08
CA LEU A 770 -3.48 -16.00 8.99
C LEU A 770 -4.77 -15.33 8.47
N GLU A 771 -4.88 -15.15 7.15
CA GLU A 771 -6.13 -14.68 6.53
C GLU A 771 -7.30 -15.63 6.82
N GLU A 772 -7.15 -16.92 6.51
CA GLU A 772 -8.17 -17.93 6.80
C GLU A 772 -8.44 -18.05 8.30
N TYR A 773 -7.42 -17.95 9.16
CA TYR A 773 -7.57 -17.97 10.61
C TYR A 773 -8.53 -16.87 11.09
N PHE A 774 -8.32 -15.62 10.69
CA PHE A 774 -9.21 -14.53 11.08
C PHE A 774 -10.58 -14.63 10.41
N LEU A 775 -10.67 -15.08 9.16
CA LEU A 775 -11.96 -15.28 8.50
C LEU A 775 -12.78 -16.35 9.22
N GLN A 776 -12.17 -17.48 9.60
CA GLN A 776 -12.83 -18.51 10.42
C GLN A 776 -13.26 -17.94 11.77
N LEU A 777 -12.38 -17.23 12.47
CA LEU A 777 -12.69 -16.65 13.77
C LEU A 777 -13.90 -15.69 13.70
N ARG A 778 -14.00 -14.87 12.65
CA ARG A 778 -15.14 -13.98 12.40
C ARG A 778 -16.40 -14.72 11.99
N LEU A 779 -16.28 -15.64 11.04
CA LEU A 779 -17.41 -16.42 10.53
C LEU A 779 -17.98 -17.39 11.55
N ARG A 780 -17.19 -17.83 12.54
CA ARG A 780 -17.61 -18.75 13.61
C ARG A 780 -18.09 -18.04 14.87
N LEU A 781 -17.34 -17.03 15.34
CA LEU A 781 -17.62 -16.39 16.64
C LEU A 781 -18.45 -15.10 16.53
N LYS A 782 -18.47 -14.49 15.35
CA LYS A 782 -19.17 -13.23 15.02
C LYS A 782 -19.94 -13.34 13.72
N THR A 783 -20.54 -14.51 13.48
CA THR A 783 -21.19 -14.88 12.22
C THR A 783 -22.22 -13.84 11.79
N ARG A 784 -23.11 -13.44 12.72
CA ARG A 784 -24.19 -12.51 12.42
C ARG A 784 -23.66 -11.13 12.06
N GLU A 785 -22.78 -10.57 12.89
CA GLU A 785 -22.20 -9.26 12.67
C GLU A 785 -21.42 -9.23 11.35
N THR A 786 -20.61 -10.27 11.10
CA THR A 786 -19.78 -10.38 9.89
C THR A 786 -20.64 -10.53 8.63
N LEU A 787 -21.55 -11.52 8.60
CA LEU A 787 -22.35 -11.81 7.40
C LEU A 787 -23.42 -10.74 7.14
N SER A 788 -24.05 -10.17 8.17
CA SER A 788 -25.06 -9.11 7.96
C SER A 788 -24.44 -7.93 7.23
N ARG A 789 -23.27 -7.48 7.68
CA ARG A 789 -22.52 -6.43 7.00
C ARG A 789 -22.21 -6.78 5.55
N TRP A 790 -21.68 -7.97 5.29
CA TRP A 790 -21.33 -8.38 3.93
C TRP A 790 -22.55 -8.47 3.02
N PHE A 791 -23.70 -8.92 3.54
CA PHE A 791 -24.95 -8.87 2.80
C PHE A 791 -25.43 -7.45 2.54
N ASP A 792 -25.28 -6.53 3.49
CA ASP A 792 -25.66 -5.13 3.31
C ASP A 792 -24.75 -4.44 2.27
N GLN A 793 -23.46 -4.75 2.27
CA GLN A 793 -22.52 -4.29 1.23
C GLN A 793 -22.90 -4.81 -0.16
N LEU A 794 -23.17 -6.11 -0.30
CA LEU A 794 -23.64 -6.67 -1.56
C LEU A 794 -25.00 -6.08 -1.97
N GLN A 795 -25.90 -5.86 -1.03
CA GLN A 795 -27.21 -5.27 -1.29
C GLN A 795 -27.10 -3.82 -1.80
N ASN A 796 -26.23 -3.02 -1.18
CA ASN A 796 -25.98 -1.64 -1.62
C ASN A 796 -25.41 -1.61 -3.04
N LYS A 797 -24.49 -2.52 -3.36
CA LYS A 797 -23.96 -2.65 -4.73
C LYS A 797 -25.00 -3.15 -5.71
N LEU A 798 -25.83 -4.10 -5.32
CA LEU A 798 -26.95 -4.55 -6.13
C LEU A 798 -27.91 -3.40 -6.45
N LEU A 799 -28.17 -2.50 -5.49
CA LEU A 799 -28.98 -1.30 -5.70
C LEU A 799 -28.33 -0.32 -6.68
N GLU A 800 -27.01 -0.10 -6.58
CA GLU A 800 -26.26 0.70 -7.56
C GLU A 800 -26.42 0.12 -8.97
N PHE A 801 -26.34 -1.20 -9.10
CA PHE A 801 -26.53 -1.88 -10.38
C PHE A 801 -27.95 -1.79 -10.89
N GLU A 802 -28.95 -1.93 -10.02
CA GLU A 802 -30.35 -1.74 -10.37
C GLU A 802 -30.68 -0.33 -10.83
N ALA A 803 -29.94 0.68 -10.35
CA ALA A 803 -30.10 2.07 -10.79
C ALA A 803 -29.54 2.34 -12.20
N ALA A 804 -28.68 1.48 -12.76
CA ALA A 804 -28.11 1.69 -14.09
C ALA A 804 -29.17 1.61 -15.21
N ALA A 805 -29.21 2.61 -16.10
CA ALA A 805 -30.15 2.65 -17.23
C ALA A 805 -29.74 1.68 -18.35
N ASN A 806 -30.70 1.00 -19.00
CA ASN A 806 -30.56 0.15 -20.22
C ASN A 806 -29.99 -1.29 -20.11
N LYS A 807 -30.23 -2.04 -19.03
CA LYS A 807 -29.71 -3.42 -18.85
C LYS A 807 -30.31 -4.46 -19.82
N PRO A 808 -29.55 -5.42 -20.39
CA PRO A 808 -30.09 -6.55 -21.11
C PRO A 808 -30.69 -7.55 -20.14
N GLN A 809 -31.49 -8.45 -20.70
CA GLN A 809 -32.19 -9.47 -19.93
C GLN A 809 -31.27 -10.36 -19.10
N GLU A 810 -30.06 -10.65 -19.56
CA GLU A 810 -29.09 -11.49 -18.83
C GLU A 810 -28.59 -10.81 -17.54
N ALA A 811 -28.24 -9.52 -17.62
CA ALA A 811 -27.87 -8.75 -16.43
C ALA A 811 -29.05 -8.63 -15.45
N ILE A 812 -30.28 -8.47 -15.95
CA ILE A 812 -31.50 -8.48 -15.13
C ILE A 812 -31.66 -9.83 -14.41
N ASN A 813 -31.43 -10.94 -15.11
CA ASN A 813 -31.52 -12.28 -14.54
C ASN A 813 -30.44 -12.49 -13.46
N HIS A 814 -29.20 -12.06 -13.70
CA HIS A 814 -28.12 -12.14 -12.71
C HIS A 814 -28.38 -11.28 -11.47
N ILE A 815 -28.86 -10.05 -11.65
CA ILE A 815 -29.30 -9.16 -10.57
C ILE A 815 -30.43 -9.82 -9.76
N SER A 816 -31.42 -10.41 -10.44
CA SER A 816 -32.53 -11.11 -9.79
C SER A 816 -32.06 -12.34 -9.00
N SER A 817 -31.13 -13.13 -9.55
CA SER A 817 -30.53 -14.26 -8.83
C SER A 817 -29.72 -13.81 -7.63
N ALA A 818 -28.89 -12.77 -7.78
CA ALA A 818 -28.14 -12.18 -6.68
C ALA A 818 -29.08 -11.71 -5.55
N ARG A 819 -30.19 -11.04 -5.89
CA ARG A 819 -31.24 -10.63 -4.95
C ARG A 819 -31.84 -11.81 -4.19
N THR A 820 -32.20 -12.88 -4.90
CA THR A 820 -32.74 -14.09 -4.29
C THR A 820 -31.76 -14.70 -3.29
N HIS A 821 -30.48 -14.78 -3.66
CA HIS A 821 -29.44 -15.30 -2.80
C HIS A 821 -29.17 -14.40 -1.58
N ILE A 822 -29.13 -13.08 -1.75
CA ILE A 822 -29.02 -12.13 -0.62
C ILE A 822 -30.19 -12.32 0.36
N ASN A 823 -31.42 -12.39 -0.15
CA ASN A 823 -32.61 -12.57 0.68
C ASN A 823 -32.60 -13.92 1.41
N SER A 824 -32.28 -15.00 0.70
CA SER A 824 -32.16 -16.36 1.26
C SER A 824 -31.09 -16.41 2.34
N GLY A 825 -29.95 -15.78 2.09
CA GLY A 825 -28.86 -15.63 3.04
C GLY A 825 -29.25 -14.87 4.31
N LYS A 826 -29.93 -13.73 4.18
CA LYS A 826 -30.47 -12.96 5.31
C LYS A 826 -31.51 -13.76 6.12
N ILE A 827 -32.35 -14.57 5.46
CA ILE A 827 -33.30 -15.47 6.14
C ILE A 827 -32.56 -16.54 6.94
N ASN A 828 -31.57 -17.21 6.33
CA ASN A 828 -30.75 -18.21 7.01
C ASN A 828 -30.02 -17.61 8.22
N LEU A 829 -29.51 -16.38 8.08
CA LEU A 829 -28.83 -15.65 9.15
C LEU A 829 -29.77 -15.26 10.32
N ASN A 830 -31.00 -14.83 10.01
CA ASN A 830 -32.00 -14.53 11.02
C ASN A 830 -32.46 -15.80 11.75
N THR A 831 -32.63 -16.90 11.02
CA THR A 831 -32.99 -18.21 11.58
C THR A 831 -31.90 -18.71 12.53
N ALA A 832 -30.63 -18.52 12.16
CA ALA A 832 -29.49 -18.82 13.03
C ALA A 832 -29.55 -18.07 14.37
N SER A 833 -29.98 -16.80 14.36
CA SER A 833 -30.01 -15.99 15.59
C SER A 833 -31.08 -16.39 16.61
N THR A 834 -32.09 -17.13 16.17
CA THR A 834 -33.23 -17.55 17.00
C THR A 834 -33.14 -18.99 17.48
N ALA A 835 -32.22 -19.77 16.90
CA ALA A 835 -32.07 -21.18 17.20
C ALA A 835 -30.82 -21.38 18.08
N GLY A 836 -30.83 -22.36 18.99
CA GLY A 836 -29.71 -22.62 19.89
C GLY A 836 -28.37 -22.85 19.16
N PRO A 837 -27.23 -22.95 19.88
CA PRO A 837 -25.87 -22.88 19.31
C PRO A 837 -25.66 -23.74 18.04
N TYR A 838 -26.17 -24.96 18.06
CA TYR A 838 -26.07 -25.92 16.95
C TYR A 838 -26.81 -25.47 15.66
N TYR A 839 -28.03 -24.95 15.79
CA TYR A 839 -28.82 -24.47 14.66
C TYR A 839 -28.38 -23.07 14.21
N GLY A 840 -27.84 -22.27 15.14
CA GLY A 840 -27.18 -20.99 14.84
C GLY A 840 -26.01 -21.16 13.87
N TRP A 841 -25.20 -22.18 14.12
CA TRP A 841 -24.07 -22.50 13.26
C TRP A 841 -24.47 -22.93 11.83
N GLN A 842 -25.41 -23.87 11.69
CA GLN A 842 -25.86 -24.33 10.36
C GLN A 842 -26.44 -23.19 9.53
N GLY A 843 -27.29 -22.36 10.15
CA GLY A 843 -27.86 -21.18 9.48
C GLY A 843 -26.77 -20.18 9.06
N GLY A 844 -25.71 -20.02 9.85
CA GLY A 844 -24.52 -19.25 9.49
C GLY A 844 -23.80 -19.80 8.25
N LYS A 845 -23.54 -21.11 8.21
CA LYS A 845 -22.92 -21.80 7.07
C LYS A 845 -23.76 -21.68 5.79
N TYR A 846 -25.08 -21.87 5.88
CA TYR A 846 -25.97 -21.69 4.73
C TYR A 846 -26.07 -20.23 4.29
N ALA A 847 -26.15 -19.29 5.23
CA ALA A 847 -26.09 -17.87 4.91
C ALA A 847 -24.80 -17.53 4.16
N TYR A 848 -23.66 -18.03 4.63
CA TYR A 848 -22.39 -17.87 3.94
C TYR A 848 -22.39 -18.43 2.50
N GLN A 849 -22.94 -19.63 2.29
CA GLN A 849 -23.03 -20.20 0.94
C GLN A 849 -23.90 -19.34 0.01
N GLU A 850 -25.00 -18.80 0.52
CA GLU A 850 -25.86 -17.87 -0.24
C GLU A 850 -25.17 -16.54 -0.53
N LEU A 851 -24.35 -16.01 0.40
CA LEU A 851 -23.53 -14.82 0.16
C LEU A 851 -22.59 -15.04 -1.04
N GLU A 852 -21.90 -16.18 -1.08
CA GLU A 852 -20.95 -16.48 -2.16
C GLU A 852 -21.68 -16.67 -3.50
N LYS A 853 -22.84 -17.34 -3.52
CA LYS A 853 -23.68 -17.44 -4.72
C LYS A 853 -24.13 -16.07 -5.21
N ALA A 854 -24.55 -15.17 -4.31
CA ALA A 854 -24.93 -13.80 -4.67
C ALA A 854 -23.76 -13.05 -5.31
N ARG A 855 -22.57 -13.13 -4.69
CA ARG A 855 -21.35 -12.51 -5.20
C ARG A 855 -20.97 -13.03 -6.59
N LEU A 856 -21.03 -14.35 -6.79
CA LEU A 856 -20.73 -14.98 -8.08
C LEU A 856 -21.72 -14.56 -9.16
N CYS A 857 -23.01 -14.43 -8.84
CA CYS A 857 -24.03 -13.90 -9.77
C CYS A 857 -23.70 -12.47 -10.23
N MET A 858 -23.06 -11.67 -9.37
CA MET A 858 -22.68 -10.29 -9.71
C MET A 858 -21.34 -10.20 -10.48
N HIS A 859 -20.57 -11.28 -10.62
CA HIS A 859 -19.25 -11.26 -11.27
C HIS A 859 -19.30 -11.40 -12.80
N SER A 860 -20.34 -12.03 -13.37
CA SER A 860 -20.33 -12.59 -14.74
C SER A 860 -20.40 -11.57 -15.89
N THR A 861 -19.84 -10.36 -15.76
CA THR A 861 -20.16 -9.27 -16.69
C THR A 861 -19.00 -8.23 -16.98
N THR A 862 -18.36 -8.17 -18.19
CA THR A 862 -17.51 -7.02 -18.78
C THR A 862 -17.85 -6.38 -20.19
N GLU A 863 -18.07 -5.05 -20.33
CA GLU A 863 -18.61 -4.36 -21.56
C GLU A 863 -17.55 -4.09 -22.64
N THR A 864 -17.89 -4.22 -23.94
CA THR A 864 -17.16 -3.60 -25.06
C THR A 864 -18.14 -3.00 -26.09
N ALA A 865 -17.65 -2.12 -26.96
CA ALA A 865 -18.35 -1.13 -27.80
C ALA A 865 -19.42 -1.63 -28.82
N ALA A 866 -19.99 -2.82 -28.66
CA ALA A 866 -20.93 -3.43 -29.62
C ALA A 866 -22.19 -4.04 -28.95
N ASN A 867 -22.93 -3.26 -28.16
CA ASN A 867 -24.27 -3.63 -27.64
C ASN A 867 -24.33 -4.92 -26.79
N THR A 868 -23.45 -5.05 -25.79
CA THR A 868 -23.64 -6.04 -24.70
C THR A 868 -23.29 -5.37 -23.37
N PHE A 869 -24.25 -5.29 -22.43
CA PHE A 869 -23.99 -4.77 -21.08
C PHE A 869 -23.01 -5.61 -20.38
N ASN A 870 -22.35 -4.96 -19.43
CA ASN A 870 -21.74 -5.67 -18.35
C ASN A 870 -21.44 -4.76 -17.14
N LEU A 871 -21.34 -5.38 -15.97
CA LEU A 871 -21.42 -4.80 -14.64
C LEU A 871 -20.00 -4.76 -14.06
N ASN A 872 -19.29 -3.64 -14.26
CA ASN A 872 -18.11 -3.38 -13.45
C ASN A 872 -18.59 -3.18 -12.01
N ILE A 873 -18.36 -4.17 -11.13
CA ILE A 873 -18.18 -3.83 -9.71
C ILE A 873 -16.92 -2.98 -9.68
N PRO A 874 -16.99 -1.70 -9.25
CA PRO A 874 -15.78 -0.95 -8.95
C PRO A 874 -14.96 -1.81 -8.01
N GLN A 875 -13.78 -2.26 -8.45
CA GLN A 875 -12.83 -2.96 -7.61
C GLN A 875 -12.47 -2.08 -6.41
N PRO A 876 -12.72 -2.53 -5.17
CA PRO A 876 -13.81 -3.37 -4.70
C PRO A 876 -14.73 -2.59 -3.73
N VAL A 877 -15.93 -3.15 -3.53
CA VAL A 877 -16.90 -2.84 -2.46
C VAL A 877 -16.25 -2.82 -1.07
N ASP A 878 -15.09 -3.44 -0.91
CA ASP A 878 -14.18 -3.24 0.21
C ASP A 878 -12.84 -3.93 -0.10
N GLN A 879 -11.71 -3.32 0.28
CA GLN A 879 -10.37 -3.92 0.48
C GLN A 879 -10.38 -5.35 1.04
N MET A 880 -11.38 -5.72 1.85
CA MET A 880 -11.48 -7.06 2.44
C MET A 880 -11.91 -8.15 1.45
N PHE A 881 -12.27 -7.77 0.23
CA PHE A 881 -12.63 -8.68 -0.85
C PHE A 881 -11.65 -8.50 -2.02
N TYR A 882 -10.38 -8.88 -1.84
CA TYR A 882 -9.52 -9.24 -2.98
C TYR A 882 -10.09 -10.51 -3.61
N LEU A 883 -11.15 -10.32 -4.38
CA LEU A 883 -11.92 -11.38 -4.98
C LEU A 883 -12.02 -11.12 -6.47
N TYR A 884 -10.90 -11.01 -7.19
CA TYR A 884 -10.97 -11.21 -8.63
C TYR A 884 -9.84 -12.02 -9.28
N PRO A 885 -10.22 -12.85 -10.28
CA PRO A 885 -9.37 -13.91 -10.80
C PRO A 885 -8.70 -13.56 -12.16
N TYR A 886 -9.05 -12.45 -12.80
CA TYR A 886 -8.70 -12.19 -14.20
C TYR A 886 -8.49 -10.70 -14.49
N GLN A 887 -7.51 -10.38 -15.33
CA GLN A 887 -7.42 -9.12 -16.07
C GLN A 887 -7.28 -9.49 -17.54
N LEU A 888 -8.17 -9.00 -18.40
CA LEU A 888 -8.03 -9.15 -19.85
C LEU A 888 -7.16 -8.01 -20.38
N SER A 889 -6.01 -8.32 -20.98
CA SER A 889 -5.20 -7.35 -21.71
C SER A 889 -5.40 -7.53 -23.21
N TRP A 890 -5.90 -6.49 -23.89
CA TRP A 890 -5.97 -6.44 -25.34
C TRP A 890 -4.57 -6.11 -25.91
N ILE A 891 -4.10 -6.89 -26.88
CA ILE A 891 -3.01 -6.46 -27.78
C ILE A 891 -3.68 -6.02 -29.07
N THR A 892 -3.70 -4.70 -29.31
CA THR A 892 -4.18 -4.11 -30.55
C THR A 892 -3.17 -4.37 -31.66
N ASN A 893 -3.32 -5.49 -32.37
CA ASN A 893 -2.94 -5.59 -33.77
C ASN A 893 -4.06 -6.33 -34.48
N PHE A 894 -4.71 -5.64 -35.41
CA PHE A 894 -5.96 -6.03 -36.06
C PHE A 894 -5.89 -7.25 -36.99
N ASP A 895 -4.91 -8.14 -36.82
CA ASP A 895 -4.78 -9.31 -37.68
C ASP A 895 -4.46 -10.59 -36.88
N THR A 896 -5.47 -11.46 -36.81
CA THR A 896 -5.40 -12.94 -36.70
C THR A 896 -5.08 -13.65 -35.37
N ASP A 897 -4.54 -12.99 -34.33
CA ASP A 897 -4.17 -13.68 -33.08
C ASP A 897 -4.87 -13.12 -31.84
N LEU A 898 -5.69 -13.96 -31.17
CA LEU A 898 -6.12 -13.70 -29.80
C LEU A 898 -5.14 -14.34 -28.82
N LYS A 899 -4.47 -13.53 -28.00
CA LYS A 899 -3.58 -14.01 -26.94
C LYS A 899 -4.26 -13.89 -25.59
N PHE A 900 -4.48 -15.03 -24.94
CA PHE A 900 -4.92 -15.08 -23.56
C PHE A 900 -3.70 -15.03 -22.64
N GLN A 901 -3.54 -13.93 -21.89
CA GLN A 901 -2.65 -13.91 -20.75
C GLN A 901 -3.50 -14.04 -19.49
N LEU A 902 -3.59 -15.26 -18.96
CA LEU A 902 -4.09 -15.46 -17.60
C LEU A 902 -3.05 -14.88 -16.64
N GLN A 903 -3.47 -14.03 -15.70
CA GLN A 903 -2.61 -13.75 -14.56
C GLN A 903 -2.40 -15.07 -13.79
N ASP A 904 -1.15 -15.34 -13.38
CA ASP A 904 -0.61 -16.59 -12.80
C ASP A 904 -1.23 -17.03 -11.46
N ARG A 905 -2.52 -16.73 -11.22
CA ARG A 905 -3.20 -16.92 -9.94
C ARG A 905 -4.12 -18.14 -9.88
N PHE A 906 -4.25 -18.95 -10.95
CA PHE A 906 -5.06 -20.17 -10.96
C PHE A 906 -4.33 -21.42 -11.46
N ILE A 907 -4.69 -22.56 -10.86
CA ILE A 907 -4.53 -23.90 -11.43
C ILE A 907 -5.82 -24.16 -12.22
N LEU A 908 -5.75 -24.06 -13.55
CA LEU A 908 -6.86 -24.45 -14.43
C LEU A 908 -6.81 -25.95 -14.69
N LYS A 909 -7.96 -26.62 -14.62
CA LYS A 909 -8.06 -28.03 -15.01
C LYS A 909 -8.20 -28.14 -16.52
N ALA A 910 -9.03 -27.28 -17.12
CA ALA A 910 -9.27 -27.23 -18.55
C ALA A 910 -9.92 -25.90 -18.98
N VAL A 911 -9.74 -25.54 -20.24
CA VAL A 911 -10.45 -24.46 -20.93
C VAL A 911 -11.09 -25.05 -22.19
N ARG A 912 -12.41 -24.99 -22.32
CA ARG A 912 -13.14 -25.46 -23.48
C ARG A 912 -13.54 -24.28 -24.34
N VAL A 913 -13.13 -24.29 -25.60
CA VAL A 913 -13.44 -23.26 -26.57
C VAL A 913 -14.39 -23.85 -27.59
N GLN A 914 -15.53 -23.20 -27.80
CA GLN A 914 -16.52 -23.51 -28.81
C GLN A 914 -16.55 -22.37 -29.83
N GLU A 915 -16.36 -22.67 -31.11
CA GLU A 915 -16.55 -21.72 -32.20
C GLU A 915 -17.93 -21.93 -32.84
N SER A 916 -18.56 -20.87 -33.30
CA SER A 916 -19.83 -20.94 -34.03
C SER A 916 -19.93 -19.88 -35.11
N THR A 917 -20.74 -20.19 -36.12
CA THR A 917 -21.18 -19.24 -37.14
C THR A 917 -22.48 -18.54 -36.74
N THR A 918 -23.10 -18.91 -35.61
CA THR A 918 -24.33 -18.30 -35.09
C THR A 918 -24.12 -17.77 -33.67
N SER A 919 -24.69 -16.60 -33.37
CA SER A 919 -24.51 -15.94 -32.06
C SER A 919 -25.09 -16.73 -30.87
N ASN A 920 -26.06 -17.61 -31.13
CA ASN A 920 -26.66 -18.49 -30.14
C ASN A 920 -25.95 -19.85 -29.99
N PHE A 921 -24.91 -20.11 -30.81
CA PHE A 921 -24.22 -21.40 -30.91
C PHE A 921 -25.16 -22.60 -31.11
N SER A 922 -26.30 -22.39 -31.79
CA SER A 922 -27.15 -23.51 -32.24
C SER A 922 -26.39 -24.43 -33.20
N THR A 923 -25.32 -23.94 -33.80
CA THR A 923 -24.42 -24.73 -34.65
C THR A 923 -22.98 -24.49 -34.23
N ILE A 924 -22.41 -25.43 -33.50
CA ILE A 924 -21.02 -25.37 -33.06
C ILE A 924 -20.13 -25.83 -34.22
N ALA A 925 -19.31 -24.92 -34.74
CA ALA A 925 -18.39 -25.16 -35.84
C ALA A 925 -17.13 -25.91 -35.37
N ALA A 926 -16.66 -25.63 -34.14
CA ALA A 926 -15.56 -26.34 -33.52
C ALA A 926 -15.71 -26.34 -31.99
N ASP A 927 -15.22 -27.38 -31.32
CA ASP A 927 -15.30 -27.52 -29.86
C ASP A 927 -14.06 -28.26 -29.36
N TYR A 928 -13.21 -27.59 -28.60
CA TYR A 928 -11.94 -28.15 -28.14
C TYR A 928 -11.67 -27.80 -26.68
N THR A 929 -11.15 -28.77 -25.95
CA THR A 929 -10.76 -28.64 -24.55
C THR A 929 -9.24 -28.60 -24.46
N ILE A 930 -8.73 -27.52 -23.89
CA ILE A 930 -7.31 -27.21 -23.75
C ILE A 930 -6.93 -27.36 -22.28
N THR A 931 -5.91 -28.15 -21.98
CA THR A 931 -5.44 -28.42 -20.62
C THR A 931 -4.05 -27.86 -20.34
N SER A 932 -3.43 -27.18 -21.31
CA SER A 932 -2.09 -26.57 -21.22
C SER A 932 -2.07 -25.11 -21.70
N LEU A 933 -1.25 -24.26 -21.07
CA LEU A 933 -1.09 -22.83 -21.39
C LEU A 933 0.27 -22.57 -22.06
N PRO A 934 0.41 -21.54 -22.92
CA PRO A 934 -0.60 -20.55 -23.33
C PRO A 934 -1.61 -21.06 -24.37
N ILE A 935 -2.81 -20.46 -24.39
CA ILE A 935 -3.87 -20.78 -25.36
C ILE A 935 -3.76 -19.85 -26.57
N HIS A 936 -3.58 -20.45 -27.75
CA HIS A 936 -3.63 -19.77 -29.04
C HIS A 936 -4.89 -20.21 -29.78
N ILE A 937 -5.80 -19.28 -30.06
CA ILE A 937 -7.00 -19.55 -30.86
C ILE A 937 -6.82 -18.88 -32.22
N THR A 938 -6.76 -19.68 -33.27
CA THR A 938 -6.75 -19.21 -34.66
C THR A 938 -8.03 -19.70 -35.32
N GLY A 939 -8.94 -18.78 -35.66
CA GLY A 939 -10.27 -19.11 -36.17
C GLY A 939 -10.77 -18.08 -37.16
N ASN A 940 -11.52 -18.52 -38.17
CA ASN A 940 -12.17 -17.68 -39.18
C ASN A 940 -13.66 -17.41 -38.87
N ASN A 941 -14.17 -17.87 -37.72
CA ASN A 941 -15.59 -17.84 -37.36
C ASN A 941 -15.97 -16.60 -36.54
N GLN A 942 -17.23 -16.17 -36.63
CA GLN A 942 -17.75 -14.92 -36.04
C GLN A 942 -18.03 -14.98 -34.53
N TYR A 943 -18.20 -16.17 -33.94
CA TYR A 943 -18.57 -16.30 -32.53
C TYR A 943 -17.70 -17.32 -31.81
N ILE A 944 -17.16 -16.95 -30.64
CA ILE A 944 -16.33 -17.83 -29.81
C ILE A 944 -16.89 -17.83 -28.39
N ARG A 945 -17.11 -19.03 -27.84
CA ARG A 945 -17.55 -19.27 -26.47
C ARG A 945 -16.42 -19.98 -25.72
N ILE A 946 -16.03 -19.45 -24.58
CA ILE A 946 -14.95 -20.01 -23.77
C ILE A 946 -15.54 -20.42 -22.42
N LYS A 947 -15.48 -21.72 -22.13
CA LYS A 947 -15.80 -22.26 -20.82
C LYS A 947 -14.51 -22.56 -20.09
N VAL A 948 -14.43 -22.17 -18.83
CA VAL A 948 -13.25 -22.39 -18.00
C VAL A 948 -13.64 -23.36 -16.89
N GLN A 949 -12.92 -24.47 -16.77
CA GLN A 949 -13.12 -25.44 -15.70
C GLN A 949 -12.15 -25.16 -14.57
N SER A 950 -12.71 -24.83 -13.41
CA SER A 950 -11.95 -24.65 -12.18
C SER A 950 -11.41 -26.00 -11.71
N ALA A 951 -10.11 -26.07 -11.38
CA ALA A 951 -9.54 -27.24 -10.71
C ALA A 951 -10.03 -27.42 -9.25
N LEU A 952 -10.76 -26.43 -8.72
CA LEU A 952 -11.21 -26.39 -7.32
C LEU A 952 -12.66 -26.83 -7.14
N THR A 953 -13.53 -26.60 -8.13
CA THR A 953 -14.96 -26.91 -8.03
C THR A 953 -15.43 -27.98 -9.02
N ASP A 954 -14.60 -28.35 -10.00
CA ASP A 954 -14.97 -29.18 -11.16
C ASP A 954 -16.12 -28.61 -12.03
N GLU A 955 -16.67 -27.44 -11.66
CA GLU A 955 -17.71 -26.73 -12.39
C GLU A 955 -17.15 -25.89 -13.54
N TRP A 956 -17.95 -25.76 -14.60
CA TRP A 956 -17.64 -24.95 -15.77
C TRP A 956 -18.23 -23.55 -15.60
N SER A 957 -17.39 -22.52 -15.65
CA SER A 957 -17.82 -21.13 -15.74
C SER A 957 -17.77 -20.70 -17.21
N GLU A 958 -18.80 -20.03 -17.70
CA GLU A 958 -18.92 -19.63 -19.11
C GLU A 958 -18.56 -18.16 -19.31
N ILE A 959 -17.82 -17.87 -20.38
CA ILE A 959 -17.48 -16.53 -20.84
C ILE A 959 -17.81 -16.43 -22.34
N TRP A 960 -18.54 -15.39 -22.71
CA TRP A 960 -19.04 -15.16 -24.07
C TRP A 960 -18.21 -14.10 -24.78
N TYR A 961 -17.85 -14.35 -26.05
CA TYR A 961 -17.22 -13.35 -26.91
C TYR A 961 -17.90 -13.29 -28.27
N ASN A 962 -18.23 -12.08 -28.70
CA ASN A 962 -18.74 -11.80 -30.03
C ASN A 962 -17.61 -11.19 -30.87
N PHE A 963 -17.17 -11.89 -31.93
CA PHE A 963 -16.18 -11.40 -32.87
C PHE A 963 -16.87 -10.93 -34.15
N GLN A 964 -17.23 -9.65 -34.22
CA GLN A 964 -17.46 -9.05 -35.53
C GLN A 964 -16.11 -8.67 -36.11
N ARG A 965 -15.71 -9.41 -37.16
CA ARG A 965 -14.61 -9.03 -38.03
C ARG A 965 -14.98 -7.79 -38.83
#